data_AF-A0A6N9H4X4-F1
#
_entry.id   AF-A0A6N9H4X4-F1
#
_cell.length_a   1.000
_cell.length_b   1.000
_cell.length_c   1.000
_cell.angle_alpha   90.00
_cell.angle_beta   90.00
_cell.angle_gamma   90.00
#
_symmetry.space_group_name_H-M   'P 1'
#
loop_
_entity.id
_entity.type
_entity.pdbx_description
1 polymer ?
#
loop_
_entity_poly.entity_id
_entity_poly.type
_entity_poly.pdbx_seq_one_letter_code
_entity_poly.pdbx_strand_id
1 'polypeptide(L)'
;MAQLPVHVLVGGLDHGVTALAHRLALDLGAPLLRAAGPAELAAAPVPAAVHLHFTDRLFGADPAAAAACAERFGASGRMSVTLHDLPQPSDGRGYAARARAYRRVAAAARLVVLSSDHELQLAFEAGVLRRAPRAGDPAAAVIPLPLQTAAAPAAAPDAPDAPGPEGGPPTIGLFGFAYPGKGYEEVIDAAGAVDAALAVRVLGRAAHGHEDAIAALRQRAAAAGVGFEQRGYIPAERVVAELRQVHVPVVFHQHFSASGSLNSWIAAGRRPLVIDTRYTREMARLRPGTVTLVAPDALPDALAAALREPASTWLAPEGRADPVDAVGAYARALAGLPEPAVPTSVVIPFYDPQPAEDTPHRRRLQDVLAALRADDPSAEVIVVDDGSPRPLACEGVRVLHQEDRGFRAGAARNLGAGAARGDVIVFLDADTVPQPGFIAALTAPVRAGAAEVAVGSRLHPHGRAWAPVGWLADGYTATEDLRAADEASYRFVISALVALPRSLALLAPFDETLVGYGGEDWEAAHRWWQAGARLLHVPGAVAHHAEPDWAGRGGRGDAAALAQKNRETRALAARIPARWARPRGVGFAVPELAVVVRADAPADALIDWTARLLAVLPDAQVRLPAGCAAAFFAADPRVSTAAGAAGWRYRLEVERLFGEPEAVADVMRTLDTAAEAGECGGRWRRAGFTVHGRPAAVLVSARARALEEAAGIGGPLGAEGARGLAVAVAPAEERMDLERAWAGW
;
A
#
# COMPACT_ATOMS: atom_id res chain seq x y z
N MET A 1 -13.13 2.37 15.38
CA MET A 1 -14.02 2.29 14.20
C MET A 1 -13.28 2.90 13.02
N ALA A 2 -13.22 2.23 11.87
CA ALA A 2 -12.63 2.83 10.68
C ALA A 2 -13.42 4.09 10.30
N GLN A 3 -12.72 5.20 10.03
CA GLN A 3 -13.36 6.45 9.65
C GLN A 3 -13.98 6.29 8.24
N LEU A 4 -15.27 6.58 8.10
CA LEU A 4 -15.96 6.54 6.81
C LEU A 4 -15.38 7.59 5.85
N PRO A 5 -15.32 7.30 4.53
CA PRO A 5 -14.83 8.25 3.55
C PRO A 5 -15.71 9.50 3.49
N VAL A 6 -15.12 10.64 3.10
CA VAL A 6 -15.87 11.88 2.85
C VAL A 6 -16.70 11.71 1.58
N HIS A 7 -18.01 11.94 1.68
CA HIS A 7 -18.90 11.95 0.52
C HIS A 7 -18.87 13.31 -0.17
N VAL A 8 -18.61 13.32 -1.47
CA VAL A 8 -18.57 14.54 -2.28
C VAL A 8 -19.95 14.82 -2.88
N LEU A 9 -20.47 16.00 -2.62
CA LEU A 9 -21.74 16.50 -3.15
C LEU A 9 -21.47 17.61 -4.16
N VAL A 10 -21.89 17.39 -5.40
CA VAL A 10 -21.70 18.34 -6.50
C VAL A 10 -23.06 18.84 -6.98
N GLY A 11 -23.24 20.16 -7.03
CA GLY A 11 -24.50 20.78 -7.47
C GLY A 11 -25.57 20.85 -6.38
N GLY A 12 -26.78 21.24 -6.79
CA GLY A 12 -27.94 21.40 -5.92
C GLY A 12 -28.64 20.08 -5.57
N LEU A 13 -29.44 20.09 -4.49
CA LEU A 13 -30.27 18.95 -4.07
C LEU A 13 -31.48 18.70 -4.98
N ASP A 14 -31.71 19.57 -5.96
CA ASP A 14 -32.70 19.35 -7.02
C ASP A 14 -32.24 18.30 -8.06
N HIS A 15 -30.95 17.95 -8.07
CA HIS A 15 -30.41 16.86 -8.87
C HIS A 15 -30.48 15.53 -8.11
N GLY A 16 -31.08 14.50 -8.73
CA GLY A 16 -31.36 13.21 -8.08
C GLY A 16 -30.13 12.50 -7.53
N VAL A 17 -29.00 12.53 -8.26
CA VAL A 17 -27.72 11.93 -7.80
C VAL A 17 -27.20 12.64 -6.54
N THR A 18 -27.28 13.97 -6.49
CA THR A 18 -26.80 14.78 -5.36
C THR A 18 -27.69 14.61 -4.14
N ALA A 19 -29.01 14.54 -4.35
CA ALA A 19 -29.97 14.25 -3.29
C ALA A 19 -29.74 12.86 -2.66
N LEU A 20 -29.52 11.84 -3.51
CA LEU A 20 -29.19 10.49 -3.07
C LEU A 20 -27.88 10.45 -2.28
N ALA A 21 -26.82 11.05 -2.82
CA ALA A 21 -25.50 11.10 -2.18
C ALA A 21 -25.57 11.77 -0.80
N HIS A 22 -26.30 12.88 -0.71
CA HIS A 22 -26.52 13.60 0.54
C HIS A 22 -27.26 12.75 1.57
N ARG A 23 -28.34 12.06 1.14
CA ARG A 23 -29.13 11.23 2.04
C ARG A 23 -28.34 10.02 2.55
N LEU A 24 -27.65 9.32 1.66
CA LEU A 24 -26.82 8.17 2.03
C LEU A 24 -25.74 8.57 3.04
N ALA A 25 -25.09 9.72 2.84
CA ALA A 25 -24.11 10.22 3.79
C ALA A 25 -24.72 10.52 5.17
N LEU A 26 -25.93 11.08 5.23
CA LEU A 26 -26.65 11.30 6.50
C LEU A 26 -27.00 9.98 7.19
N ASP A 27 -27.52 9.00 6.45
CA ASP A 27 -27.91 7.70 7.00
C ASP A 27 -26.68 6.89 7.48
N LEU A 28 -25.51 7.10 6.86
CA LEU A 28 -24.23 6.51 7.27
C LEU A 28 -23.52 7.29 8.41
N GLY A 29 -23.90 8.54 8.66
CA GLY A 29 -23.12 9.46 9.51
C GLY A 29 -21.76 9.84 8.90
N ALA A 30 -21.64 9.83 7.57
CA ALA A 30 -20.41 10.12 6.85
C ALA A 30 -20.18 11.65 6.71
N PRO A 31 -18.92 12.12 6.77
CA PRO A 31 -18.60 13.52 6.53
C PRO A 31 -18.88 13.93 5.07
N LEU A 32 -19.17 15.22 4.87
CA LEU A 32 -19.56 15.79 3.57
C LEU A 32 -18.57 16.85 3.09
N LEU A 33 -18.26 16.82 1.79
CA LEU A 33 -17.63 17.93 1.06
C LEU A 33 -18.62 18.43 0.01
N ARG A 34 -18.98 19.72 0.06
CA ARG A 34 -19.95 20.33 -0.86
C ARG A 34 -19.23 21.22 -1.87
N ALA A 35 -19.65 21.15 -3.12
CA ALA A 35 -19.25 22.06 -4.17
C ALA A 35 -20.48 22.43 -5.01
N ALA A 36 -20.68 23.70 -5.30
CA ALA A 36 -21.80 24.17 -6.14
C ALA A 36 -21.68 23.69 -7.59
N GLY A 37 -20.47 23.33 -8.04
CA GLY A 37 -20.23 22.75 -9.36
C GLY A 37 -18.77 22.36 -9.60
N PRO A 38 -18.43 21.95 -10.84
CA PRO A 38 -17.10 21.43 -11.20
C PRO A 38 -15.94 22.37 -10.87
N ALA A 39 -16.11 23.68 -11.07
CA ALA A 39 -15.04 24.66 -10.86
C ALA A 39 -14.64 24.77 -9.37
N GLU A 40 -15.63 24.80 -8.47
CA GLU A 40 -15.37 24.81 -7.03
C GLU A 40 -14.79 23.47 -6.57
N LEU A 41 -15.29 22.36 -7.11
CA LEU A 41 -14.75 21.03 -6.82
C LEU A 41 -13.29 20.87 -7.29
N ALA A 42 -12.92 21.51 -8.39
CA ALA A 42 -11.55 21.55 -8.91
C ALA A 42 -10.58 22.26 -7.96
N ALA A 43 -11.07 23.21 -7.14
CA ALA A 43 -10.29 23.93 -6.14
C ALA A 43 -10.35 23.29 -4.74
N ALA A 44 -11.27 22.36 -4.50
CA ALA A 44 -11.45 21.73 -3.20
C ALA A 44 -10.26 20.84 -2.80
N PRO A 45 -9.92 20.78 -1.49
CA PRO A 45 -8.89 19.87 -0.98
C PRO A 45 -9.29 18.42 -1.19
N VAL A 46 -8.31 17.54 -1.40
CA VAL A 46 -8.52 16.10 -1.57
C VAL A 46 -8.48 15.43 -0.19
N PRO A 47 -9.60 14.86 0.31
CA PRO A 47 -9.59 14.14 1.59
C PRO A 47 -8.76 12.85 1.52
N ALA A 48 -8.30 12.38 2.68
CA ALA A 48 -7.53 11.13 2.78
C ALA A 48 -8.31 9.89 2.33
N ALA A 49 -9.64 9.91 2.43
CA ALA A 49 -10.54 8.89 1.90
C ALA A 49 -11.84 9.54 1.42
N VAL A 50 -12.33 9.11 0.26
CA VAL A 50 -13.41 9.81 -0.45
C VAL A 50 -14.35 8.85 -1.18
N HIS A 51 -15.64 9.15 -1.14
CA HIS A 51 -16.68 8.47 -1.91
C HIS A 51 -17.35 9.45 -2.86
N LEU A 52 -17.33 9.13 -4.15
CA LEU A 52 -17.96 9.94 -5.20
C LEU A 52 -19.26 9.30 -5.68
N HIS A 53 -20.31 10.09 -5.87
CA HIS A 53 -21.46 9.70 -6.68
C HIS A 53 -21.31 10.34 -8.06
N PHE A 54 -20.72 9.59 -8.99
CA PHE A 54 -20.25 10.14 -10.26
C PHE A 54 -21.29 10.01 -11.37
N THR A 55 -21.56 11.14 -12.03
CA THR A 55 -22.14 11.23 -13.38
C THR A 55 -21.40 12.34 -14.11
N ASP A 56 -21.09 12.14 -15.38
CA ASP A 56 -20.33 13.10 -16.20
C ASP A 56 -21.01 14.47 -16.29
N ARG A 57 -22.34 14.52 -16.18
CA ARG A 57 -23.14 15.75 -16.20
C ARG A 57 -22.93 16.66 -14.99
N LEU A 58 -22.47 16.12 -13.85
CA LEU A 58 -22.23 16.89 -12.63
C LEU A 58 -20.76 17.30 -12.47
N PHE A 59 -19.83 16.52 -13.03
CA PHE A 59 -18.40 16.63 -12.71
C PHE A 59 -17.61 17.47 -13.74
N GLY A 60 -18.18 17.80 -14.89
CA GLY A 60 -17.51 18.61 -15.91
C GLY A 60 -18.43 19.07 -17.04
N ALA A 61 -17.91 19.96 -17.88
CA ALA A 61 -18.62 20.46 -19.07
C ALA A 61 -18.71 19.41 -20.20
N ASP A 62 -17.80 18.42 -20.18
CA ASP A 62 -17.78 17.28 -21.07
C ASP A 62 -17.29 16.03 -20.32
N PRO A 63 -17.45 14.81 -20.87
CA PRO A 63 -17.04 13.59 -20.19
C PRO A 63 -15.54 13.52 -19.84
N ALA A 64 -14.66 14.10 -20.66
CA ALA A 64 -13.22 14.06 -20.43
C ALA A 64 -12.82 14.98 -19.27
N ALA A 65 -13.41 16.17 -19.19
CA ALA A 65 -13.25 17.11 -18.08
C ALA A 65 -13.83 16.53 -16.78
N ALA A 66 -14.99 15.87 -16.85
CA ALA A 66 -15.60 15.19 -15.71
C ALA A 66 -14.71 14.09 -15.15
N ALA A 67 -14.12 13.25 -16.02
CA ALA A 67 -13.18 12.22 -15.60
C ALA A 67 -11.92 12.80 -14.94
N ALA A 68 -11.33 13.85 -15.53
CA ALA A 68 -10.15 14.52 -14.97
C ALA A 68 -10.44 15.11 -13.57
N CYS A 69 -11.63 15.69 -13.39
CA CYS A 69 -12.06 16.21 -12.10
C CYS A 69 -12.15 15.11 -11.03
N ALA A 70 -12.73 13.96 -11.37
CA ALA A 70 -12.84 12.81 -10.48
C ALA A 70 -11.50 12.11 -10.20
N GLU A 71 -10.62 11.97 -11.20
CA GLU A 71 -9.30 11.31 -11.06
C GLU A 71 -8.39 12.00 -10.02
N ARG A 72 -8.53 13.31 -9.81
CA ARG A 72 -7.79 14.04 -8.77
C ARG A 72 -7.99 13.42 -7.37
N PHE A 73 -9.16 12.88 -7.10
CA PHE A 73 -9.46 12.20 -5.84
C PHE A 73 -8.78 10.84 -5.71
N GLY A 74 -8.37 10.23 -6.82
CA GLY A 74 -7.59 8.98 -6.85
C GLY A 74 -6.20 9.12 -6.21
N ALA A 75 -5.64 10.34 -6.20
CA ALA A 75 -4.36 10.63 -5.54
C ALA A 75 -4.37 10.36 -4.02
N SER A 76 -5.55 10.37 -3.38
CA SER A 76 -5.70 9.99 -1.97
C SER A 76 -5.31 8.53 -1.69
N GLY A 77 -5.30 7.69 -2.73
CA GLY A 77 -5.17 6.25 -2.56
C GLY A 77 -6.38 5.59 -1.88
N ARG A 78 -7.45 6.31 -1.52
CA ARG A 78 -8.67 5.73 -0.91
C ARG A 78 -9.94 6.30 -1.54
N MET A 79 -9.96 6.36 -2.86
CA MET A 79 -11.13 6.75 -3.63
C MET A 79 -12.05 5.55 -3.87
N SER A 80 -13.34 5.74 -3.61
CA SER A 80 -14.42 4.85 -4.04
C SER A 80 -15.44 5.65 -4.85
N VAL A 81 -16.17 4.98 -5.73
CA VAL A 81 -17.13 5.67 -6.61
C VAL A 81 -18.39 4.83 -6.79
N THR A 82 -19.57 5.45 -6.66
CA THR A 82 -20.82 4.94 -7.22
C THR A 82 -21.01 5.57 -8.60
N LEU A 83 -21.11 4.75 -9.67
CA LEU A 83 -21.35 5.27 -11.02
C LEU A 83 -22.86 5.37 -11.27
N HIS A 84 -23.31 6.54 -11.75
CA HIS A 84 -24.69 6.83 -12.14
C HIS A 84 -24.75 7.12 -13.64
N ASP A 85 -25.92 6.97 -14.26
CA ASP A 85 -26.15 7.29 -15.68
C ASP A 85 -25.16 6.61 -16.64
N LEU A 86 -24.92 5.30 -16.47
CA LEU A 86 -23.90 4.58 -17.23
C LEU A 86 -24.03 4.76 -18.75
N PRO A 87 -22.91 4.86 -19.49
CA PRO A 87 -22.91 5.00 -20.93
C PRO A 87 -23.59 3.83 -21.63
N GLN A 88 -24.46 4.12 -22.59
CA GLN A 88 -25.21 3.12 -23.37
C GLN A 88 -25.21 3.47 -24.86
N PRO A 89 -25.38 2.50 -25.78
CA PRO A 89 -25.45 2.77 -27.22
C PRO A 89 -26.49 3.84 -27.63
N SER A 90 -27.56 3.98 -26.84
CA SER A 90 -28.59 5.02 -26.99
C SER A 90 -28.05 6.45 -26.85
N ASP A 91 -26.86 6.65 -26.28
CA ASP A 91 -26.18 7.95 -26.22
C ASP A 91 -25.66 8.41 -27.60
N GLY A 92 -25.76 7.57 -28.63
CA GLY A 92 -25.36 7.87 -29.99
C GLY A 92 -23.89 8.28 -30.09
N ARG A 93 -23.61 9.45 -30.69
CA ARG A 93 -22.25 9.94 -30.93
C ARG A 93 -21.44 10.17 -29.64
N GLY A 94 -22.12 10.39 -28.51
CA GLY A 94 -21.48 10.60 -27.20
C GLY A 94 -20.98 9.32 -26.54
N TYR A 95 -21.50 8.15 -26.91
CA TYR A 95 -21.28 6.88 -26.23
C TYR A 95 -19.79 6.57 -25.99
N ALA A 96 -18.97 6.61 -27.05
CA ALA A 96 -17.55 6.27 -26.96
C ALA A 96 -16.73 7.26 -26.10
N ALA A 97 -17.13 8.53 -26.04
CA ALA A 97 -16.47 9.52 -25.19
C ALA A 97 -16.84 9.29 -23.71
N ARG A 98 -18.14 9.06 -23.43
CA ARG A 98 -18.63 8.75 -22.09
C ARG A 98 -18.04 7.44 -21.55
N ALA A 99 -18.03 6.37 -22.34
CA ALA A 99 -17.42 5.08 -21.96
C ALA A 99 -15.94 5.22 -21.56
N ARG A 100 -15.15 6.00 -22.32
CA ARG A 100 -13.74 6.28 -21.99
C ARG A 100 -13.60 7.07 -20.69
N ALA A 101 -14.46 8.04 -20.45
CA ALA A 101 -14.48 8.82 -19.21
C ALA A 101 -14.82 7.96 -17.99
N TYR A 102 -15.86 7.14 -18.05
CA TYR A 102 -16.24 6.27 -16.94
C TYR A 102 -15.16 5.21 -16.67
N ARG A 103 -14.52 4.67 -17.71
CA ARG A 103 -13.37 3.75 -17.55
C ARG A 103 -12.21 4.39 -16.78
N ARG A 104 -11.92 5.66 -17.06
CA ARG A 104 -10.89 6.45 -16.37
C ARG A 104 -11.21 6.61 -14.88
N VAL A 105 -12.45 7.00 -14.58
CA VAL A 105 -12.92 7.14 -13.19
C VAL A 105 -12.90 5.80 -12.45
N ALA A 106 -13.39 4.73 -13.07
CA ALA A 106 -13.36 3.39 -12.51
C ALA A 106 -11.93 2.91 -12.23
N ALA A 107 -10.97 3.23 -13.11
CA ALA A 107 -9.56 2.86 -12.91
C ALA A 107 -8.86 3.64 -11.80
N ALA A 108 -9.34 4.85 -11.48
CA ALA A 108 -8.82 5.66 -10.37
C ALA A 108 -9.39 5.27 -9.00
N ALA A 109 -10.50 4.54 -8.97
CA ALA A 109 -11.14 4.08 -7.74
C ALA A 109 -10.62 2.70 -7.28
N ARG A 110 -10.52 2.51 -5.96
CA ARG A 110 -10.28 1.19 -5.33
C ARG A 110 -11.55 0.35 -5.24
N LEU A 111 -12.71 0.98 -5.27
CA LEU A 111 -14.02 0.34 -5.24
C LEU A 111 -14.96 1.06 -6.20
N VAL A 112 -15.58 0.30 -7.11
CA VAL A 112 -16.65 0.77 -7.98
C VAL A 112 -17.97 0.15 -7.49
N VAL A 113 -18.93 1.00 -7.13
CA VAL A 113 -20.28 0.61 -6.75
C VAL A 113 -21.22 0.85 -7.93
N LEU A 114 -22.02 -0.16 -8.26
CA LEU A 114 -23.06 -0.12 -9.28
C LEU A 114 -24.41 -0.44 -8.64
N SER A 115 -25.49 0.13 -9.16
CA SER A 115 -26.81 0.09 -8.54
C SER A 115 -27.65 -1.13 -8.90
N SER A 116 -27.14 -1.99 -9.79
CA SER A 116 -27.82 -3.22 -10.21
C SER A 116 -26.85 -4.15 -10.93
N ASP A 117 -27.19 -5.44 -10.98
CA ASP A 117 -26.51 -6.38 -11.88
C ASP A 117 -26.66 -5.90 -13.33
N HIS A 118 -27.81 -5.29 -13.66
CA HIS A 118 -28.02 -4.65 -14.95
C HIS A 118 -26.89 -3.68 -15.31
N GLU A 119 -26.61 -2.73 -14.42
CA GLU A 119 -25.51 -1.76 -14.54
C GLU A 119 -24.13 -2.41 -14.59
N LEU A 120 -23.89 -3.48 -13.82
CA LEU A 120 -22.63 -4.23 -13.83
C LEU A 120 -22.24 -4.71 -15.22
N GLN A 121 -23.21 -5.28 -15.92
CA GLN A 121 -23.01 -5.78 -17.27
C GLN A 121 -22.96 -4.63 -18.29
N LEU A 122 -23.73 -3.55 -18.13
CA LEU A 122 -23.59 -2.35 -18.98
C LEU A 122 -22.17 -1.78 -18.89
N ALA A 123 -21.63 -1.68 -17.67
CA ALA A 123 -20.27 -1.22 -17.44
C ALA A 123 -19.23 -2.15 -18.08
N PHE A 124 -19.48 -3.47 -18.10
CA PHE A 124 -18.64 -4.43 -18.79
C PHE A 124 -18.74 -4.30 -20.33
N GLU A 125 -19.96 -4.27 -20.88
CA GLU A 125 -20.24 -4.13 -22.32
C GLU A 125 -19.70 -2.81 -22.90
N ALA A 126 -19.77 -1.72 -22.12
CA ALA A 126 -19.18 -0.43 -22.47
C ALA A 126 -17.66 -0.36 -22.28
N GLY A 127 -17.03 -1.41 -21.75
CA GLY A 127 -15.59 -1.46 -21.47
C GLY A 127 -15.15 -0.52 -20.34
N VAL A 128 -16.08 -0.09 -19.47
CA VAL A 128 -15.78 0.68 -18.25
C VAL A 128 -15.02 -0.21 -17.25
N LEU A 129 -15.44 -1.46 -17.09
CA LEU A 129 -14.74 -2.47 -16.30
C LEU A 129 -13.85 -3.34 -17.19
N ARG A 130 -12.58 -3.54 -16.82
CA ARG A 130 -11.58 -4.25 -17.63
C ARG A 130 -11.75 -5.78 -17.66
N ARG A 131 -12.42 -6.34 -16.66
CA ARG A 131 -12.60 -7.79 -16.49
C ARG A 131 -14.03 -8.06 -16.05
N ALA A 132 -14.54 -9.24 -16.40
CA ALA A 132 -15.81 -9.72 -15.89
C ALA A 132 -15.69 -9.87 -14.36
N PRO A 133 -16.51 -9.15 -13.57
CA PRO A 133 -16.45 -9.20 -12.12
C PRO A 133 -16.87 -10.59 -11.63
N ARG A 134 -16.15 -11.09 -10.60
CA ARG A 134 -16.49 -12.35 -9.93
C ARG A 134 -17.31 -12.06 -8.67
N ALA A 135 -18.14 -13.00 -8.23
CA ALA A 135 -18.82 -12.87 -6.95
C ALA A 135 -17.78 -12.64 -5.83
N GLY A 136 -17.93 -11.56 -5.06
CA GLY A 136 -16.99 -11.18 -4.00
C GLY A 136 -15.73 -10.43 -4.47
N ASP A 137 -15.72 -9.85 -5.69
CA ASP A 137 -14.64 -8.99 -6.15
C ASP A 137 -14.47 -7.76 -5.21
N PRO A 138 -13.31 -7.58 -4.54
CA PRO A 138 -13.12 -6.45 -3.64
C PRO A 138 -13.09 -5.09 -4.36
N ALA A 139 -12.92 -5.07 -5.69
CA ALA A 139 -12.86 -3.84 -6.48
C ALA A 139 -14.23 -3.40 -7.05
N ALA A 140 -15.27 -4.23 -6.95
CA ALA A 140 -16.60 -3.91 -7.47
C ALA A 140 -17.73 -4.45 -6.59
N ALA A 141 -18.74 -3.62 -6.32
CA ALA A 141 -19.92 -4.01 -5.55
C ALA A 141 -21.21 -3.64 -6.28
N VAL A 142 -22.22 -4.51 -6.22
CA VAL A 142 -23.58 -4.20 -6.65
C VAL A 142 -24.42 -3.88 -5.43
N ILE A 143 -24.83 -2.62 -5.29
CA ILE A 143 -25.63 -2.12 -4.15
C ILE A 143 -26.84 -1.37 -4.70
N PRO A 144 -28.06 -1.94 -4.64
CA PRO A 144 -29.26 -1.30 -5.15
C PRO A 144 -29.53 0.07 -4.55
N LEU A 145 -30.17 0.95 -5.32
CA LEU A 145 -30.64 2.24 -4.81
C LEU A 145 -31.56 2.01 -3.59
N PRO A 146 -31.34 2.72 -2.47
CA PRO A 146 -32.20 2.64 -1.30
C PRO A 146 -33.64 3.00 -1.66
N LEU A 147 -34.60 2.19 -1.21
CA LEU A 147 -36.01 2.51 -1.31
C LEU A 147 -36.49 3.11 0.02
N GLN A 148 -37.09 4.30 -0.04
CA GLN A 148 -37.68 4.92 1.14
C GLN A 148 -39.19 4.75 1.10
N THR A 149 -39.75 3.91 1.96
CA THR A 149 -41.21 3.80 2.07
C THR A 149 -41.79 4.92 2.93
N ALA A 150 -42.85 5.56 2.42
CA ALA A 150 -43.50 6.65 3.12
C ALA A 150 -44.12 6.16 4.46
N ALA A 151 -43.95 6.94 5.52
CA ALA A 151 -44.32 6.57 6.90
C ALA A 151 -45.82 6.31 7.15
N ALA A 152 -46.70 6.72 6.23
CA ALA A 152 -48.15 6.54 6.37
C ALA A 152 -48.70 5.56 5.30
N PRO A 153 -49.32 4.44 5.72
CA PRO A 153 -50.04 3.58 4.80
C PRO A 153 -51.25 4.32 4.25
N ALA A 154 -51.26 4.65 2.95
CA ALA A 154 -52.55 4.85 2.28
C ALA A 154 -53.20 3.47 2.15
N ALA A 155 -54.45 3.36 2.58
CA ALA A 155 -55.29 2.24 2.16
C ALA A 155 -55.44 2.32 0.63
N ALA A 156 -55.52 1.17 -0.04
CA ALA A 156 -56.10 1.16 -1.38
C ALA A 156 -57.51 1.77 -1.28
N PRO A 157 -58.01 2.49 -2.29
CA PRO A 157 -59.40 2.91 -2.28
C PRO A 157 -60.30 1.65 -2.15
N ASP A 158 -61.03 1.52 -1.03
CA ASP A 158 -61.82 0.33 -0.67
C ASP A 158 -63.14 0.19 -1.47
N ALA A 159 -63.34 0.90 -2.58
CA ALA A 159 -64.59 0.84 -3.33
C ALA A 159 -64.42 1.23 -4.82
N PRO A 160 -65.24 0.65 -5.74
CA PRO A 160 -65.33 1.10 -7.14
C PRO A 160 -65.77 2.57 -7.30
N ASP A 161 -66.32 3.16 -6.23
CA ASP A 161 -66.90 4.53 -6.19
C ASP A 161 -66.11 5.51 -5.29
N ALA A 162 -64.90 5.16 -4.84
CA ALA A 162 -64.03 6.14 -4.17
C ALA A 162 -63.65 7.24 -5.19
N PRO A 163 -63.83 8.54 -4.89
CA PRO A 163 -63.61 9.59 -5.85
C PRO A 163 -62.16 9.53 -6.34
N GLY A 164 -61.98 9.26 -7.64
CA GLY A 164 -60.75 9.59 -8.33
C GLY A 164 -60.40 11.06 -8.08
N PRO A 165 -59.13 11.44 -8.25
CA PRO A 165 -58.70 12.82 -8.04
C PRO A 165 -59.53 13.74 -8.94
N GLU A 166 -60.37 14.57 -8.32
CA GLU A 166 -61.19 15.64 -8.92
C GLU A 166 -61.81 15.32 -10.30
N GLY A 167 -62.96 14.63 -10.34
CA GLY A 167 -63.99 14.78 -11.39
C GLY A 167 -63.58 14.70 -12.87
N GLY A 168 -62.43 14.10 -13.18
CA GLY A 168 -61.83 14.08 -14.53
C GLY A 168 -61.67 12.66 -15.11
N PRO A 169 -61.21 12.55 -16.36
CA PRO A 169 -60.97 11.27 -17.02
C PRO A 169 -59.93 10.40 -16.26
N PRO A 170 -59.98 9.05 -16.37
CA PRO A 170 -58.97 8.18 -15.77
C PRO A 170 -57.56 8.49 -16.30
N THR A 171 -56.57 8.47 -15.40
CA THR A 171 -55.21 8.99 -15.68
C THR A 171 -54.14 7.90 -15.71
N ILE A 172 -53.38 7.84 -16.81
CA ILE A 172 -52.16 7.05 -16.91
C ILE A 172 -50.96 7.95 -16.60
N GLY A 173 -50.22 7.66 -15.53
CA GLY A 173 -49.19 8.56 -15.03
C GLY A 173 -47.77 8.05 -15.23
N LEU A 174 -46.90 8.94 -15.70
CA LEU A 174 -45.46 8.74 -15.77
C LEU A 174 -44.77 9.79 -14.89
N PHE A 175 -43.69 9.42 -14.20
CA PHE A 175 -42.97 10.29 -13.28
C PHE A 175 -41.49 10.46 -13.65
N GLY A 176 -41.01 11.69 -13.55
CA GLY A 176 -39.63 12.08 -13.81
C GLY A 176 -39.46 13.02 -15.01
N PHE A 177 -38.22 13.25 -15.42
CA PHE A 177 -37.94 14.14 -16.55
C PHE A 177 -38.44 13.55 -17.88
N ALA A 178 -38.98 14.41 -18.75
CA ALA A 178 -39.40 14.07 -20.10
C ALA A 178 -38.24 14.21 -21.10
N TYR A 179 -37.95 13.12 -21.83
CA TYR A 179 -36.97 13.05 -22.93
C TYR A 179 -37.21 11.77 -23.76
N PRO A 180 -36.70 11.66 -24.99
CA PRO A 180 -36.93 10.49 -25.86
C PRO A 180 -36.49 9.16 -25.21
N GLY A 181 -37.27 8.10 -25.42
CA GLY A 181 -37.00 6.76 -24.87
C GLY A 181 -37.43 6.58 -23.41
N LYS A 182 -38.11 7.57 -22.80
CA LYS A 182 -38.72 7.44 -21.48
C LYS A 182 -40.02 6.67 -21.43
N GLY A 183 -40.56 6.27 -22.58
CA GLY A 183 -41.81 5.51 -22.66
C GLY A 183 -43.05 6.38 -22.79
N TYR A 184 -42.90 7.71 -22.95
CA TYR A 184 -44.05 8.61 -23.02
C TYR A 184 -44.82 8.41 -24.32
N GLU A 185 -44.11 8.24 -25.43
CA GLU A 185 -44.65 8.01 -26.75
C GLU A 185 -45.45 6.70 -26.80
N GLU A 186 -44.86 5.62 -26.30
CA GLU A 186 -45.48 4.29 -26.25
C GLU A 186 -46.72 4.27 -25.35
N VAL A 187 -46.69 4.99 -24.21
CA VAL A 187 -47.84 5.07 -23.30
C VAL A 187 -48.97 5.90 -23.90
N ILE A 188 -48.66 6.98 -24.62
CA ILE A 188 -49.67 7.78 -25.33
C ILE A 188 -50.38 6.93 -26.39
N ASP A 189 -49.62 6.22 -27.20
CA ASP A 189 -50.20 5.37 -28.26
C ASP A 189 -51.03 4.23 -27.67
N ALA A 190 -50.53 3.58 -26.61
CA ALA A 190 -51.26 2.52 -25.93
C ALA A 190 -52.54 3.03 -25.25
N ALA A 191 -52.53 4.23 -24.66
CA ALA A 191 -53.73 4.82 -24.09
C ALA A 191 -54.79 5.09 -25.18
N GLY A 192 -54.39 5.63 -26.34
CA GLY A 192 -55.30 5.88 -27.45
C GLY A 192 -55.89 4.61 -28.07
N ALA A 193 -55.16 3.49 -28.02
CA ALA A 193 -55.64 2.18 -28.44
C ALA A 193 -56.66 1.56 -27.45
N VAL A 194 -56.65 1.97 -26.18
CA VAL A 194 -57.54 1.44 -25.14
C VAL A 194 -58.85 2.23 -25.08
N ASP A 195 -58.78 3.54 -24.84
CA ASP A 195 -59.96 4.41 -24.72
C ASP A 195 -59.57 5.89 -24.89
N ALA A 196 -60.22 6.58 -25.81
CA ALA A 196 -60.03 8.01 -26.08
C ALA A 196 -60.44 8.91 -24.88
N ALA A 197 -61.23 8.39 -23.95
CA ALA A 197 -61.60 9.10 -22.72
C ALA A 197 -60.45 9.16 -21.70
N LEU A 198 -59.30 8.51 -21.92
CA LEU A 198 -58.16 8.53 -21.01
C LEU A 198 -57.33 9.82 -21.11
N ALA A 199 -56.61 10.14 -20.03
CA ALA A 199 -55.61 11.19 -20.03
C ALA A 199 -54.22 10.66 -19.62
N VAL A 200 -53.18 11.07 -20.35
CA VAL A 200 -51.79 10.81 -19.97
C VAL A 200 -51.25 11.98 -19.15
N ARG A 201 -50.81 11.70 -17.92
CA ARG A 201 -50.28 12.70 -16.98
C ARG A 201 -48.77 12.54 -16.81
N VAL A 202 -48.04 13.55 -17.27
CA VAL A 202 -46.59 13.69 -17.08
C VAL A 202 -46.32 14.42 -15.78
N LEU A 203 -45.79 13.71 -14.78
CA LEU A 203 -45.40 14.26 -13.49
C LEU A 203 -43.91 14.63 -13.53
N GLY A 204 -43.60 15.76 -14.18
CA GLY A 204 -42.24 16.28 -14.30
C GLY A 204 -42.04 17.32 -15.40
N ARG A 205 -40.86 17.96 -15.37
CA ARG A 205 -40.41 18.89 -16.43
C ARG A 205 -39.64 18.18 -17.54
N ALA A 206 -39.45 18.85 -18.67
CA ALA A 206 -38.50 18.39 -19.68
C ALA A 206 -37.09 18.27 -19.09
N ALA A 207 -36.33 17.26 -19.53
CA ALA A 207 -34.90 17.22 -19.27
C ALA A 207 -34.20 18.40 -19.95
N HIS A 208 -33.08 18.85 -19.39
CA HIS A 208 -32.28 19.89 -20.00
C HIS A 208 -31.80 19.46 -21.39
N GLY A 209 -31.97 20.32 -22.40
CA GLY A 209 -31.67 20.02 -23.81
C GLY A 209 -32.78 19.26 -24.55
N HIS A 210 -33.93 19.04 -23.90
CA HIS A 210 -35.11 18.39 -24.46
C HIS A 210 -36.39 19.22 -24.24
N GLU A 211 -36.27 20.55 -24.20
CA GLU A 211 -37.37 21.47 -23.88
C GLU A 211 -38.58 21.29 -24.81
N ASP A 212 -38.34 20.94 -26.09
CA ASP A 212 -39.39 20.69 -27.09
C ASP A 212 -40.13 19.35 -26.92
N ALA A 213 -39.61 18.44 -26.08
CA ALA A 213 -40.17 17.09 -25.92
C ALA A 213 -41.63 17.13 -25.45
N ILE A 214 -41.97 18.04 -24.53
CA ILE A 214 -43.34 18.18 -24.02
C ILE A 214 -44.30 18.61 -25.13
N ALA A 215 -43.88 19.53 -26.01
CA ALA A 215 -44.71 19.98 -27.12
C ALA A 215 -44.97 18.84 -28.11
N ALA A 216 -43.95 18.04 -28.42
CA ALA A 216 -44.08 16.86 -29.26
C ALA A 216 -45.02 15.80 -28.65
N LEU A 217 -44.91 15.55 -27.34
CA LEU A 217 -45.80 14.62 -26.63
C LEU A 217 -47.26 15.10 -26.65
N ARG A 218 -47.49 16.41 -26.46
CA ARG A 218 -48.85 16.99 -26.55
C ARG A 218 -49.44 16.83 -27.95
N GLN A 219 -48.66 17.02 -29.01
CA GLN A 219 -49.10 16.80 -30.39
C GLN A 219 -49.43 15.32 -30.65
N ARG A 220 -48.59 14.40 -30.14
CA ARG A 220 -48.84 12.96 -30.27
C ARG A 220 -50.12 12.54 -29.55
N ALA A 221 -50.37 13.04 -28.34
CA ALA A 221 -51.58 12.75 -27.59
C ALA A 221 -52.84 13.25 -28.32
N ALA A 222 -52.79 14.44 -28.91
CA ALA A 222 -53.88 14.95 -29.75
C ALA A 222 -54.14 14.06 -30.97
N ALA A 223 -53.09 13.56 -31.63
CA ALA A 223 -53.21 12.64 -32.77
C ALA A 223 -53.76 11.27 -32.36
N ALA A 224 -53.43 10.80 -31.16
CA ALA A 224 -53.95 9.56 -30.58
C ALA A 224 -55.36 9.70 -29.97
N GLY A 225 -55.90 10.92 -29.90
CA GLY A 225 -57.24 11.20 -29.38
C GLY A 225 -57.37 11.12 -27.85
N VAL A 226 -56.27 11.25 -27.10
CA VAL A 226 -56.25 11.17 -25.62
C VAL A 226 -55.93 12.50 -24.97
N GLY A 227 -56.42 12.70 -23.74
CA GLY A 227 -56.09 13.86 -22.92
C GLY A 227 -54.60 13.90 -22.55
N PHE A 228 -54.03 15.10 -22.42
CA PHE A 228 -52.63 15.28 -22.04
C PHE A 228 -52.47 16.35 -20.95
N GLU A 229 -51.84 15.96 -19.85
CA GLU A 229 -51.58 16.84 -18.71
C GLU A 229 -50.11 16.81 -18.33
N GLN A 230 -49.56 17.98 -17.99
CA GLN A 230 -48.21 18.11 -17.46
C GLN A 230 -48.26 18.82 -16.10
N ARG A 231 -47.65 18.20 -15.09
CA ARG A 231 -47.22 18.87 -13.86
C ARG A 231 -45.73 19.16 -13.98
N GLY A 232 -45.32 20.40 -13.75
CA GLY A 232 -43.91 20.82 -13.83
C GLY A 232 -43.04 20.22 -12.73
N TYR A 233 -42.11 20.99 -12.17
CA TYR A 233 -41.34 20.53 -11.02
C TYR A 233 -42.26 20.29 -9.81
N ILE A 234 -42.16 19.11 -9.21
CA ILE A 234 -42.90 18.72 -8.00
C ILE A 234 -41.92 18.73 -6.82
N PRO A 235 -42.13 19.57 -5.79
CA PRO A 235 -41.32 19.55 -4.58
C PRO A 235 -41.34 18.18 -3.89
N ALA A 236 -40.22 17.77 -3.30
CA ALA A 236 -40.02 16.42 -2.75
C ALA A 236 -41.11 16.02 -1.74
N GLU A 237 -41.56 16.95 -0.90
CA GLU A 237 -42.60 16.78 0.10
C GLU A 237 -43.99 16.49 -0.49
N ARG A 238 -44.22 16.83 -1.76
CA ARG A 238 -45.48 16.62 -2.48
C ARG A 238 -45.47 15.41 -3.41
N VAL A 239 -44.30 14.86 -3.74
CA VAL A 239 -44.17 13.77 -4.72
C VAL A 239 -45.09 12.60 -4.38
N VAL A 240 -45.08 12.11 -3.13
CA VAL A 240 -45.93 10.98 -2.72
C VAL A 240 -47.42 11.26 -2.91
N ALA A 241 -47.88 12.47 -2.58
CA ALA A 241 -49.28 12.85 -2.73
C ALA A 241 -49.69 12.89 -4.20
N GLU A 242 -48.86 13.47 -5.08
CA GLU A 242 -49.13 13.55 -6.53
C GLU A 242 -49.13 12.16 -7.19
N LEU A 243 -48.19 11.29 -6.82
CA LEU A 243 -48.13 9.92 -7.34
C LEU A 243 -49.38 9.11 -6.94
N ARG A 244 -49.89 9.30 -5.73
CA ARG A 244 -51.12 8.61 -5.27
C ARG A 244 -52.39 9.05 -6.03
N GLN A 245 -52.35 10.18 -6.76
CA GLN A 245 -53.45 10.67 -7.59
C GLN A 245 -53.49 10.10 -9.02
N VAL A 246 -52.61 9.15 -9.35
CA VAL A 246 -52.61 8.51 -10.69
C VAL A 246 -53.39 7.21 -10.62
N HIS A 247 -54.28 6.95 -11.59
CA HIS A 247 -55.03 5.70 -11.65
C HIS A 247 -54.13 4.51 -12.02
N VAL A 248 -53.38 4.64 -13.12
CA VAL A 248 -52.45 3.59 -13.58
C VAL A 248 -51.03 4.16 -13.68
N PRO A 249 -50.12 3.77 -12.77
CA PRO A 249 -48.74 4.22 -12.80
C PRO A 249 -47.93 3.38 -13.78
N VAL A 250 -47.14 4.03 -14.65
CA VAL A 250 -46.37 3.36 -15.70
C VAL A 250 -44.91 3.80 -15.69
N VAL A 251 -44.00 2.85 -15.84
CA VAL A 251 -42.55 3.05 -16.06
C VAL A 251 -42.11 2.24 -17.28
N PHE A 252 -42.23 2.85 -18.46
CA PHE A 252 -41.94 2.19 -19.75
C PHE A 252 -40.61 2.66 -20.39
N HIS A 253 -39.61 2.92 -19.54
CA HIS A 253 -38.30 3.43 -19.97
C HIS A 253 -37.52 2.36 -20.74
N GLN A 254 -36.95 2.69 -21.91
CA GLN A 254 -36.26 1.71 -22.75
C GLN A 254 -34.80 1.45 -22.35
N HIS A 255 -34.12 2.43 -21.73
CA HIS A 255 -32.68 2.40 -21.49
C HIS A 255 -32.32 2.62 -20.01
N PHE A 256 -32.56 1.62 -19.16
CA PHE A 256 -32.29 1.72 -17.72
C PHE A 256 -30.78 1.77 -17.42
N SER A 257 -30.36 2.71 -16.56
CA SER A 257 -29.16 2.56 -15.73
C SER A 257 -29.64 2.13 -14.34
N ALA A 258 -30.13 3.08 -13.54
CA ALA A 258 -30.94 2.86 -12.34
C ALA A 258 -32.09 3.88 -12.31
N SER A 259 -33.26 3.50 -11.76
CA SER A 259 -34.48 4.30 -11.86
C SER A 259 -34.99 4.80 -10.52
N GLY A 260 -34.70 6.08 -10.22
CA GLY A 260 -35.31 6.77 -9.08
C GLY A 260 -36.83 6.96 -9.20
N SER A 261 -37.37 7.07 -10.43
CA SER A 261 -38.81 7.21 -10.63
C SER A 261 -39.57 5.91 -10.32
N LEU A 262 -38.99 4.75 -10.62
CA LEU A 262 -39.52 3.46 -10.19
C LEU A 262 -39.59 3.36 -8.66
N ASN A 263 -38.47 3.68 -7.97
CA ASN A 263 -38.44 3.67 -6.51
C ASN A 263 -39.45 4.66 -5.91
N SER A 264 -39.70 5.80 -6.56
CA SER A 264 -40.68 6.79 -6.09
C SER A 264 -42.12 6.28 -6.16
N TRP A 265 -42.49 5.52 -7.20
CA TRP A 265 -43.79 4.87 -7.28
C TRP A 265 -44.01 3.85 -6.16
N ILE A 266 -43.02 2.99 -5.95
CA ILE A 266 -43.05 1.96 -4.90
C ILE A 266 -43.08 2.62 -3.52
N ALA A 267 -42.28 3.67 -3.29
CA ALA A 267 -42.28 4.49 -2.08
C ALA A 267 -43.66 5.11 -1.77
N ALA A 268 -44.41 5.48 -2.80
CA ALA A 268 -45.77 6.01 -2.69
C ALA A 268 -46.82 4.92 -2.40
N GLY A 269 -46.44 3.64 -2.35
CA GLY A 269 -47.35 2.51 -2.16
C GLY A 269 -48.00 2.01 -3.45
N ARG A 270 -47.47 2.41 -4.62
CA ARG A 270 -48.00 2.05 -5.93
C ARG A 270 -47.20 0.90 -6.54
N ARG A 271 -47.88 0.06 -7.31
CA ARG A 271 -47.34 -1.04 -8.12
C ARG A 271 -47.41 -0.65 -9.59
N PRO A 272 -46.34 -0.05 -10.16
CA PRO A 272 -46.36 0.40 -11.54
C PRO A 272 -46.33 -0.77 -12.53
N LEU A 273 -46.96 -0.55 -13.69
CA LEU A 273 -46.72 -1.34 -14.89
C LEU A 273 -45.35 -0.96 -15.45
N VAL A 274 -44.47 -1.94 -15.64
CA VAL A 274 -43.10 -1.69 -16.10
C VAL A 274 -42.79 -2.57 -17.31
N ILE A 275 -42.06 -2.02 -18.29
CA ILE A 275 -41.61 -2.79 -19.44
C ILE A 275 -40.71 -3.94 -19.00
N ASP A 276 -40.89 -5.13 -19.58
CA ASP A 276 -40.11 -6.32 -19.25
C ASP A 276 -38.68 -6.26 -19.82
N THR A 277 -37.71 -5.94 -18.97
CA THR A 277 -36.29 -5.75 -19.31
C THR A 277 -35.41 -6.45 -18.27
N ARG A 278 -34.10 -6.54 -18.54
CA ARG A 278 -33.15 -7.11 -17.58
C ARG A 278 -33.19 -6.39 -16.23
N TYR A 279 -33.22 -5.06 -16.24
CA TYR A 279 -33.31 -4.24 -15.03
C TYR A 279 -34.63 -4.45 -14.29
N THR A 280 -35.78 -4.40 -14.96
CA THR A 280 -37.07 -4.52 -14.29
C THR A 280 -37.33 -5.94 -13.77
N ARG A 281 -36.83 -6.98 -14.45
CA ARG A 281 -36.80 -8.36 -13.91
C ARG A 281 -35.94 -8.47 -12.66
N GLU A 282 -34.81 -7.78 -12.61
CA GLU A 282 -33.96 -7.71 -11.42
C GLU A 282 -34.69 -7.01 -10.27
N MET A 283 -35.32 -5.86 -10.52
CA MET A 283 -36.12 -5.17 -9.51
C MET A 283 -37.27 -6.03 -9.00
N ALA A 284 -37.95 -6.78 -9.88
CA ALA A 284 -39.00 -7.72 -9.50
C ALA A 284 -38.48 -8.88 -8.63
N ARG A 285 -37.24 -9.35 -8.85
CA ARG A 285 -36.59 -10.36 -7.99
C ARG A 285 -36.17 -9.79 -6.64
N LEU A 286 -35.59 -8.60 -6.63
CA LEU A 286 -35.15 -7.92 -5.40
C LEU A 286 -36.34 -7.54 -4.52
N ARG A 287 -37.45 -7.13 -5.13
CA ARG A 287 -38.66 -6.64 -4.45
C ARG A 287 -39.91 -7.31 -5.01
N PRO A 288 -40.16 -8.60 -4.70
CA PRO A 288 -41.30 -9.34 -5.22
C PRO A 288 -42.63 -8.63 -4.96
N GLY A 289 -43.50 -8.59 -5.98
CA GLY A 289 -44.83 -7.97 -5.89
C GLY A 289 -44.86 -6.44 -5.98
N THR A 290 -43.71 -5.77 -6.14
CA THR A 290 -43.68 -4.29 -6.20
C THR A 290 -43.88 -3.69 -7.59
N VAL A 291 -43.81 -4.50 -8.64
CA VAL A 291 -43.98 -4.10 -10.04
C VAL A 291 -44.82 -5.12 -10.79
N THR A 292 -45.39 -4.73 -11.93
CA THR A 292 -46.00 -5.65 -12.90
C THR A 292 -45.21 -5.60 -14.19
N LEU A 293 -44.55 -6.69 -14.56
CA LEU A 293 -43.81 -6.81 -15.81
C LEU A 293 -44.78 -6.92 -16.98
N VAL A 294 -44.57 -6.10 -18.00
CA VAL A 294 -45.41 -6.02 -19.19
C VAL A 294 -44.53 -6.15 -20.44
N ALA A 295 -44.86 -7.09 -21.32
CA ALA A 295 -44.19 -7.22 -22.60
C ALA A 295 -44.43 -5.94 -23.45
N PRO A 296 -43.48 -5.51 -24.30
CA PRO A 296 -43.58 -4.24 -25.04
C PRO A 296 -44.89 -4.08 -25.83
N ASP A 297 -45.38 -5.15 -26.41
CA ASP A 297 -46.60 -5.24 -27.23
C ASP A 297 -47.89 -5.45 -26.41
N ALA A 298 -47.78 -5.84 -25.15
CA ALA A 298 -48.91 -6.12 -24.25
C ALA A 298 -49.36 -4.90 -23.42
N LEU A 299 -48.77 -3.72 -23.65
CA LEU A 299 -49.08 -2.51 -22.88
C LEU A 299 -50.57 -2.12 -22.93
N PRO A 300 -51.27 -2.09 -24.09
CA PRO A 300 -52.69 -1.77 -24.15
C PRO A 300 -53.55 -2.70 -23.27
N ASP A 301 -53.33 -4.01 -23.35
CA ASP A 301 -54.06 -5.00 -22.57
C ASP A 301 -53.80 -4.85 -21.07
N ALA A 302 -52.55 -4.57 -20.68
CA ALA A 302 -52.17 -4.32 -19.30
C ALA A 302 -52.80 -3.04 -18.73
N LEU A 303 -52.88 -1.97 -19.53
CA LEU A 303 -53.58 -0.73 -19.17
C LEU A 303 -55.08 -1.00 -18.96
N ALA A 304 -55.73 -1.68 -19.90
CA ALA A 304 -57.14 -2.04 -19.80
C ALA A 304 -57.45 -2.92 -18.58
N ALA A 305 -56.56 -3.87 -18.26
CA ALA A 305 -56.69 -4.70 -17.06
C ALA A 305 -56.53 -3.88 -15.76
N ALA A 306 -55.54 -2.98 -15.69
CA ALA A 306 -55.30 -2.13 -14.53
C ALA A 306 -56.42 -1.10 -14.29
N LEU A 307 -57.06 -0.62 -15.35
CA LEU A 307 -58.24 0.26 -15.27
C LEU A 307 -59.48 -0.49 -14.77
N ARG A 308 -59.68 -1.76 -15.16
CA ARG A 308 -60.78 -2.60 -14.65
C ARG A 308 -60.59 -3.00 -13.19
N GLU A 309 -59.35 -3.18 -12.76
CA GLU A 309 -58.99 -3.56 -11.39
C GLU A 309 -58.00 -2.56 -10.79
N PRO A 310 -58.43 -1.35 -10.38
CA PRO A 310 -57.53 -0.32 -9.88
C PRO A 310 -56.71 -0.74 -8.66
N ALA A 311 -57.24 -1.66 -7.82
CA ALA A 311 -56.51 -2.18 -6.67
C ALA A 311 -55.22 -2.92 -7.06
N SER A 312 -55.16 -3.49 -8.28
CA SER A 312 -53.96 -4.16 -8.81
C SER A 312 -52.74 -3.24 -8.94
N THR A 313 -52.95 -1.92 -8.98
CA THR A 313 -51.91 -0.90 -9.06
C THR A 313 -51.39 -0.44 -7.70
N TRP A 314 -51.88 -1.01 -6.59
CA TRP A 314 -51.45 -0.69 -5.23
C TRP A 314 -50.62 -1.83 -4.62
N LEU A 315 -49.68 -1.49 -3.75
CA LEU A 315 -48.91 -2.47 -2.99
C LEU A 315 -49.73 -3.04 -1.83
N ALA A 316 -49.69 -4.36 -1.69
CA ALA A 316 -50.14 -5.06 -0.48
C ALA A 316 -49.33 -4.59 0.74
N PRO A 317 -49.90 -4.62 1.96
CA PRO A 317 -49.23 -4.18 3.19
C PRO A 317 -47.84 -4.80 3.39
N GLU A 318 -47.67 -6.08 3.03
CA GLU A 318 -46.44 -6.87 3.18
C GLU A 318 -45.34 -6.44 2.19
N GLY A 319 -45.71 -5.82 1.07
CA GLY A 319 -44.78 -5.32 0.04
C GLY A 319 -44.23 -3.92 0.29
N ARG A 320 -44.51 -3.34 1.48
CA ARG A 320 -44.16 -1.94 1.83
C ARG A 320 -42.85 -1.79 2.61
N ALA A 321 -42.16 -2.87 2.93
CA ALA A 321 -40.80 -2.82 3.48
C ALA A 321 -39.80 -3.17 2.38
N ASP A 322 -38.71 -2.41 2.25
CA ASP A 322 -37.62 -2.78 1.34
C ASP A 322 -36.82 -3.93 1.97
N PRO A 323 -36.78 -5.13 1.37
CA PRO A 323 -35.95 -6.22 1.87
C PRO A 323 -34.44 -5.95 1.70
N VAL A 324 -34.05 -4.90 0.97
CA VAL A 324 -32.65 -4.58 0.68
C VAL A 324 -32.07 -3.60 1.71
N ASP A 325 -31.10 -4.06 2.50
CA ASP A 325 -30.27 -3.21 3.38
C ASP A 325 -29.17 -2.50 2.58
N ALA A 326 -29.57 -1.51 1.76
CA ALA A 326 -28.63 -0.74 0.94
C ALA A 326 -27.65 0.07 1.80
N VAL A 327 -28.13 0.71 2.87
CA VAL A 327 -27.29 1.54 3.76
C VAL A 327 -26.23 0.68 4.45
N GLY A 328 -26.61 -0.47 5.02
CA GLY A 328 -25.64 -1.37 5.64
C GLY A 328 -24.70 -2.02 4.62
N ALA A 329 -25.15 -2.27 3.38
CA ALA A 329 -24.26 -2.72 2.31
C ALA A 329 -23.19 -1.67 1.96
N TYR A 330 -23.58 -0.39 1.85
CA TYR A 330 -22.63 0.71 1.71
C TYR A 330 -21.68 0.81 2.89
N ALA A 331 -22.18 0.73 4.13
CA ALA A 331 -21.35 0.77 5.33
C ALA A 331 -20.26 -0.34 5.30
N ARG A 332 -20.64 -1.58 4.94
CA ARG A 332 -19.71 -2.71 4.83
C ARG A 332 -18.69 -2.50 3.70
N ALA A 333 -19.15 -2.09 2.51
CA ALA A 333 -18.28 -1.90 1.35
C ALA A 333 -17.26 -0.77 1.57
N LEU A 334 -17.70 0.36 2.14
CA LEU A 334 -16.83 1.51 2.40
C LEU A 334 -15.87 1.28 3.58
N ALA A 335 -16.30 0.55 4.62
CA ALA A 335 -15.43 0.16 5.72
C ALA A 335 -14.35 -0.86 5.29
N GLY A 336 -14.66 -1.69 4.30
CA GLY A 336 -13.75 -2.69 3.72
C GLY A 336 -12.78 -2.14 2.68
N LEU A 337 -12.72 -0.82 2.45
CA LEU A 337 -11.77 -0.22 1.52
C LEU A 337 -10.34 -0.57 1.95
N PRO A 338 -9.56 -1.29 1.14
CA PRO A 338 -8.19 -1.62 1.50
C PRO A 338 -7.39 -0.35 1.71
N GLU A 339 -6.64 -0.30 2.81
CA GLU A 339 -5.69 0.80 3.06
C GLU A 339 -4.80 0.99 1.82
N PRO A 340 -4.44 2.24 1.48
CA PRO A 340 -3.52 2.48 0.41
C PRO A 340 -2.23 1.74 0.74
N ALA A 341 -1.73 0.94 -0.20
CA ALA A 341 -0.42 0.33 -0.07
C ALA A 341 0.55 1.48 0.12
N VAL A 342 1.12 1.62 1.32
CA VAL A 342 2.20 2.56 1.60
C VAL A 342 3.43 1.84 1.08
N PRO A 343 4.01 2.26 -0.05
CA PRO A 343 5.04 1.46 -0.66
C PRO A 343 6.44 1.85 -0.12
N THR A 344 6.54 3.01 0.55
CA THR A 344 7.74 3.51 1.21
C THR A 344 7.38 4.19 2.54
N SER A 345 8.16 3.90 3.59
CA SER A 345 8.19 4.71 4.82
C SER A 345 9.55 5.37 4.99
N VAL A 346 9.58 6.68 5.25
CA VAL A 346 10.78 7.46 5.57
C VAL A 346 10.86 7.61 7.09
N VAL A 347 11.95 7.14 7.70
CA VAL A 347 12.20 7.19 9.14
C VAL A 347 13.30 8.20 9.41
N ILE A 348 12.98 9.21 10.23
CA ILE A 348 13.86 10.34 10.54
C ILE A 348 14.12 10.39 12.05
N PRO A 349 15.32 10.02 12.53
CA PRO A 349 15.69 10.29 13.91
C PRO A 349 15.88 11.80 14.11
N PHE A 350 15.34 12.33 15.20
CA PHE A 350 15.40 13.74 15.54
C PHE A 350 15.75 13.95 17.01
N TYR A 351 16.64 14.91 17.27
CA TYR A 351 16.92 15.38 18.61
C TYR A 351 17.20 16.88 18.57
N ASP A 352 16.58 17.62 19.47
CA ASP A 352 16.84 19.04 19.67
C ASP A 352 17.19 19.30 21.13
N PRO A 353 18.44 19.64 21.47
CA PRO A 353 18.83 19.90 22.86
C PRO A 353 18.25 21.21 23.41
N GLN A 354 17.66 22.07 22.56
CA GLN A 354 17.18 23.39 22.97
C GLN A 354 15.69 23.36 23.32
N PRO A 355 15.25 23.99 24.43
CA PRO A 355 13.84 24.01 24.83
C PRO A 355 12.97 25.02 24.06
N ALA A 356 13.57 25.83 23.18
CA ALA A 356 12.87 26.87 22.43
C ALA A 356 11.98 26.29 21.31
N GLU A 357 10.96 27.04 20.88
CA GLU A 357 10.04 26.60 19.81
C GLU A 357 10.69 26.60 18.44
N ASP A 358 11.54 27.58 18.17
CA ASP A 358 12.13 27.84 16.87
C ASP A 358 13.66 27.74 16.94
N THR A 359 14.17 26.52 16.79
CA THR A 359 15.59 26.20 16.87
C THR A 359 16.14 25.88 15.48
N PRO A 360 17.47 25.99 15.27
CA PRO A 360 18.08 25.55 14.02
C PRO A 360 17.76 24.08 13.66
N HIS A 361 17.67 23.18 14.65
CA HIS A 361 17.32 21.77 14.43
C HIS A 361 15.90 21.62 13.88
N ARG A 362 14.94 22.32 14.48
CA ARG A 362 13.54 22.29 14.04
C ARG A 362 13.35 22.89 12.65
N ARG A 363 14.06 23.99 12.33
CA ARG A 363 14.03 24.58 10.97
C ARG A 363 14.57 23.62 9.92
N ARG A 364 15.70 22.96 10.20
CA ARG A 364 16.25 21.93 9.29
C ARG A 364 15.29 20.76 9.10
N LEU A 365 14.67 20.26 10.17
CA LEU A 365 13.65 19.22 10.06
C LEU A 365 12.48 19.70 9.19
N GLN A 366 12.00 20.94 9.35
CA GLN A 366 10.95 21.50 8.52
C GLN A 366 11.33 21.54 7.04
N ASP A 367 12.57 21.92 6.71
CA ASP A 367 13.09 21.90 5.34
C ASP A 367 13.09 20.48 4.75
N VAL A 368 13.53 19.48 5.54
CA VAL A 368 13.49 18.06 5.14
C VAL A 368 12.05 17.60 4.91
N LEU A 369 11.13 17.89 5.84
CA LEU A 369 9.72 17.51 5.73
C LEU A 369 9.03 18.19 4.54
N ALA A 370 9.35 19.45 4.24
CA ALA A 370 8.84 20.16 3.08
C ALA A 370 9.33 19.52 1.77
N ALA A 371 10.63 19.19 1.69
CA ALA A 371 11.21 18.52 0.53
C ALA A 371 10.60 17.13 0.30
N LEU A 372 10.42 16.32 1.35
CA LEU A 372 9.80 14.99 1.26
C LEU A 372 8.35 15.06 0.76
N ARG A 373 7.55 16.01 1.29
CA ARG A 373 6.15 16.20 0.84
C ARG A 373 6.07 16.61 -0.63
N ALA A 374 7.03 17.39 -1.12
CA ALA A 374 7.12 17.78 -2.52
C ALA A 374 7.62 16.64 -3.42
N ASP A 375 8.49 15.77 -2.89
CA ASP A 375 9.09 14.64 -3.61
C ASP A 375 8.10 13.48 -3.82
N ASP A 376 7.48 13.00 -2.74
CA ASP A 376 6.46 11.94 -2.80
C ASP A 376 5.39 12.15 -1.69
N PRO A 377 4.23 12.74 -2.01
CA PRO A 377 3.17 12.96 -1.02
C PRO A 377 2.50 11.66 -0.54
N SER A 378 2.78 10.52 -1.18
CA SER A 378 2.26 9.21 -0.78
C SER A 378 3.17 8.46 0.21
N ALA A 379 4.41 8.93 0.40
CA ALA A 379 5.35 8.32 1.33
C ALA A 379 4.91 8.55 2.78
N GLU A 380 4.98 7.49 3.61
CA GLU A 380 4.74 7.64 5.04
C GLU A 380 5.99 8.23 5.71
N VAL A 381 5.87 9.39 6.36
CA VAL A 381 6.97 10.01 7.10
C VAL A 381 6.80 9.79 8.59
N ILE A 382 7.80 9.17 9.22
CA ILE A 382 7.88 8.88 10.65
C ILE A 382 9.08 9.62 11.22
N VAL A 383 8.83 10.59 12.09
CA VAL A 383 9.88 11.27 12.86
C VAL A 383 9.95 10.63 14.24
N VAL A 384 11.15 10.27 14.68
CA VAL A 384 11.38 9.66 15.98
C VAL A 384 12.21 10.62 16.83
N ASP A 385 11.55 11.22 17.82
CA ASP A 385 12.15 12.12 18.79
C ASP A 385 12.94 11.32 19.84
N ASP A 386 14.27 11.44 19.80
CA ASP A 386 15.24 10.78 20.68
C ASP A 386 15.41 11.55 22.01
N GLY A 387 14.29 11.90 22.64
CA GLY A 387 14.29 12.51 23.97
C GLY A 387 14.52 14.02 24.01
N SER A 388 14.08 14.79 23.02
CA SER A 388 14.18 16.26 23.08
C SER A 388 13.50 16.83 24.33
N PRO A 389 14.07 17.82 25.05
CA PRO A 389 13.47 18.39 26.25
C PRO A 389 12.09 18.99 26.02
N ARG A 390 11.85 19.45 24.79
CA ARG A 390 10.55 19.90 24.31
C ARG A 390 10.01 18.90 23.29
N PRO A 391 8.85 18.26 23.55
CA PRO A 391 8.25 17.32 22.61
C PRO A 391 8.06 17.93 21.22
N LEU A 392 8.32 17.11 20.21
CA LEU A 392 8.07 17.47 18.82
C LEU A 392 6.59 17.27 18.47
N ALA A 393 5.98 18.29 17.87
CA ALA A 393 4.66 18.21 17.26
C ALA A 393 4.76 18.71 15.82
N CYS A 394 4.40 17.85 14.86
CA CYS A 394 4.45 18.16 13.44
C CYS A 394 3.17 17.67 12.77
N GLU A 395 2.48 18.56 12.05
CA GLU A 395 1.27 18.19 11.32
C GLU A 395 1.60 17.31 10.10
N GLY A 396 0.72 16.34 9.82
CA GLY A 396 0.83 15.49 8.62
C GLY A 396 2.00 14.49 8.64
N VAL A 397 2.67 14.30 9.77
CA VAL A 397 3.71 13.27 9.95
C VAL A 397 3.46 12.49 11.24
N ARG A 398 3.88 11.22 11.29
CA ARG A 398 3.78 10.42 12.52
C ARG A 398 4.99 10.69 13.39
N VAL A 399 4.78 11.24 14.59
CA VAL A 399 5.85 11.45 15.56
C VAL A 399 5.83 10.32 16.58
N LEU A 400 6.96 9.66 16.76
CA LEU A 400 7.22 8.71 17.84
C LEU A 400 8.22 9.33 18.79
N HIS A 401 8.25 8.84 20.03
CA HIS A 401 9.13 9.35 21.06
C HIS A 401 9.79 8.20 21.80
N GLN A 402 11.05 8.38 22.17
CA GLN A 402 11.77 7.55 23.14
C GLN A 402 12.41 8.44 24.21
N GLU A 403 12.63 7.88 25.40
CA GLU A 403 13.26 8.59 26.51
C GLU A 403 14.66 9.12 26.15
N ASP A 404 15.08 10.24 26.73
CA ASP A 404 16.48 10.67 26.64
C ASP A 404 17.36 9.72 27.48
N ARG A 405 18.21 8.94 26.81
CA ARG A 405 19.26 8.13 27.45
C ARG A 405 20.60 8.36 26.75
N GLY A 406 20.82 9.59 26.30
CA GLY A 406 21.91 9.98 25.40
C GLY A 406 21.59 9.70 23.93
N PHE A 407 22.53 10.06 23.05
CA PHE A 407 22.37 9.94 21.60
C PHE A 407 22.23 8.47 21.17
N ARG A 408 21.03 8.06 20.74
CA ARG A 408 20.66 6.68 20.39
C ARG A 408 19.93 6.63 19.04
N ALA A 409 20.54 7.22 18.01
CA ALA A 409 19.98 7.26 16.67
C ALA A 409 19.64 5.87 16.10
N GLY A 410 20.41 4.83 16.43
CA GLY A 410 20.10 3.44 16.06
C GLY A 410 18.77 2.94 16.64
N ALA A 411 18.54 3.16 17.94
CA ALA A 411 17.28 2.80 18.59
C ALA A 411 16.09 3.59 18.04
N ALA A 412 16.29 4.89 17.75
CA ALA A 412 15.26 5.72 17.14
C ALA A 412 14.89 5.21 15.73
N ARG A 413 15.89 4.82 14.92
CA ARG A 413 15.67 4.20 13.59
C ARG A 413 14.93 2.86 13.71
N ASN A 414 15.29 2.00 14.67
CA ASN A 414 14.58 0.74 14.91
C ASN A 414 13.12 0.96 15.30
N LEU A 415 12.85 1.90 16.23
CA LEU A 415 11.50 2.25 16.65
C LEU A 415 10.64 2.71 15.46
N GLY A 416 11.20 3.55 14.60
CA GLY A 416 10.54 4.00 13.38
C GLY A 416 10.29 2.85 12.39
N ALA A 417 11.29 1.99 12.14
CA ALA A 417 11.17 0.85 11.23
C ALA A 417 10.14 -0.20 11.73
N GLY A 418 10.05 -0.41 13.04
CA GLY A 418 9.03 -1.26 13.67
C GLY A 418 7.61 -0.73 13.44
N ALA A 419 7.43 0.59 13.53
CA ALA A 419 6.15 1.27 13.36
C ALA A 419 5.75 1.50 11.89
N ALA A 420 6.70 1.40 10.96
CA ALA A 420 6.52 1.63 9.54
C ALA A 420 5.55 0.63 8.88
N ARG A 421 4.79 1.12 7.89
CA ARG A 421 3.88 0.33 7.06
C ARG A 421 4.42 0.04 5.66
N GLY A 422 5.45 0.79 5.25
CA GLY A 422 6.14 0.65 3.97
C GLY A 422 6.84 -0.69 3.80
N ASP A 423 6.75 -1.27 2.60
CA ASP A 423 7.56 -2.44 2.22
C ASP A 423 9.05 -2.08 2.13
N VAL A 424 9.35 -0.83 1.78
CA VAL A 424 10.70 -0.24 1.77
C VAL A 424 10.80 0.84 2.85
N ILE A 425 11.88 0.78 3.64
CA ILE A 425 12.25 1.80 4.61
C ILE A 425 13.33 2.67 4.02
N VAL A 426 13.20 3.98 4.16
CA VAL A 426 14.26 4.97 3.90
C VAL A 426 14.65 5.59 5.23
N PHE A 427 15.88 5.39 5.69
CA PHE A 427 16.44 6.17 6.79
C PHE A 427 17.03 7.46 6.25
N LEU A 428 16.62 8.60 6.82
CA LEU A 428 17.05 9.94 6.42
C LEU A 428 17.34 10.78 7.65
N ASP A 429 18.47 11.50 7.70
CA ASP A 429 18.77 12.40 8.82
C ASP A 429 17.92 13.67 8.78
N ALA A 430 17.59 14.22 9.96
CA ALA A 430 16.75 15.41 10.10
C ALA A 430 17.37 16.72 9.57
N ASP A 431 18.62 16.69 9.13
CA ASP A 431 19.38 17.82 8.56
C ASP A 431 19.86 17.55 7.12
N THR A 432 19.31 16.54 6.46
CA THR A 432 19.67 16.10 5.12
C THR A 432 18.50 16.28 4.16
N VAL A 433 18.50 17.38 3.41
CA VAL A 433 17.37 17.81 2.55
C VAL A 433 17.43 17.10 1.19
N PRO A 434 16.47 16.23 0.84
CA PRO A 434 16.48 15.52 -0.43
C PRO A 434 16.18 16.43 -1.64
N GLN A 435 16.76 16.11 -2.79
CA GLN A 435 16.40 16.73 -4.07
C GLN A 435 15.11 16.10 -4.65
N PRO A 436 14.41 16.77 -5.58
CA PRO A 436 13.30 16.17 -6.30
C PRO A 436 13.71 14.87 -7.04
N GLY A 437 12.87 13.85 -6.96
CA GLY A 437 13.12 12.50 -7.45
C GLY A 437 13.86 11.57 -6.47
N PHE A 438 14.21 12.03 -5.26
CA PHE A 438 15.06 11.29 -4.33
C PHE A 438 14.48 9.95 -3.90
N ILE A 439 13.24 9.91 -3.38
CA ILE A 439 12.60 8.68 -2.89
C ILE A 439 12.47 7.68 -4.03
N ALA A 440 12.03 8.14 -5.21
CA ALA A 440 11.87 7.30 -6.38
C ALA A 440 13.21 6.69 -6.82
N ALA A 441 14.26 7.50 -6.93
CA ALA A 441 15.59 7.03 -7.31
C ALA A 441 16.18 6.05 -6.29
N LEU A 442 16.11 6.37 -5.00
CA LEU A 442 16.73 5.57 -3.94
C LEU A 442 16.02 4.22 -3.75
N THR A 443 14.68 4.19 -3.86
CA THR A 443 13.90 2.97 -3.62
C THR A 443 13.74 2.08 -4.85
N ALA A 444 13.93 2.59 -6.07
CA ALA A 444 13.84 1.84 -7.31
C ALA A 444 14.67 0.54 -7.34
N PRO A 445 15.98 0.54 -7.01
CA PRO A 445 16.78 -0.69 -7.03
C PRO A 445 16.33 -1.70 -5.97
N VAL A 446 15.83 -1.24 -4.82
CA VAL A 446 15.29 -2.11 -3.77
C VAL A 446 14.02 -2.80 -4.22
N ARG A 447 13.09 -2.03 -4.81
CA ARG A 447 11.81 -2.56 -5.33
C ARG A 447 11.99 -3.50 -6.50
N ALA A 448 12.99 -3.24 -7.35
CA ALA A 448 13.34 -4.09 -8.48
C ALA A 448 14.10 -5.36 -8.06
N GLY A 449 14.50 -5.49 -6.78
CA GLY A 449 15.36 -6.57 -6.32
C GLY A 449 16.79 -6.50 -6.85
N ALA A 450 17.21 -5.35 -7.39
CA ALA A 450 18.57 -5.14 -7.87
C ALA A 450 19.57 -5.08 -6.69
N ALA A 451 19.15 -4.51 -5.56
CA ALA A 451 19.92 -4.45 -4.32
C ALA A 451 19.01 -4.59 -3.09
N GLU A 452 19.51 -5.15 -2.00
CA GLU A 452 18.79 -5.13 -0.71
C GLU A 452 19.07 -3.85 0.09
N VAL A 453 20.20 -3.18 -0.16
CA VAL A 453 20.54 -1.91 0.51
C VAL A 453 21.02 -0.93 -0.54
N ALA A 454 20.34 0.21 -0.64
CA ALA A 454 20.69 1.30 -1.54
C ALA A 454 21.04 2.56 -0.73
N VAL A 455 22.20 3.17 -0.97
CA VAL A 455 22.63 4.43 -0.34
C VAL A 455 22.71 5.52 -1.40
N GLY A 456 22.25 6.73 -1.10
CA GLY A 456 22.33 7.85 -2.04
C GLY A 456 23.61 8.68 -1.92
N SER A 457 23.60 9.85 -2.56
CA SER A 457 24.68 10.83 -2.54
C SER A 457 24.40 11.98 -1.57
N ARG A 458 25.19 12.07 -0.49
CA ARG A 458 25.17 13.21 0.44
C ARG A 458 26.15 14.28 0.01
N LEU A 459 25.65 15.48 -0.25
CA LEU A 459 26.47 16.63 -0.63
C LEU A 459 26.63 17.62 0.54
N HIS A 460 27.83 18.17 0.68
CA HIS A 460 28.20 19.17 1.66
C HIS A 460 28.67 20.47 0.95
N PRO A 461 28.63 21.63 1.63
CA PRO A 461 29.18 22.86 1.10
C PRO A 461 30.69 22.75 0.84
N HIS A 462 31.12 23.11 -0.37
CA HIS A 462 32.52 23.23 -0.76
C HIS A 462 32.74 24.57 -1.47
N GLY A 463 33.13 25.59 -0.69
CA GLY A 463 33.18 26.96 -1.18
C GLY A 463 31.79 27.48 -1.55
N ARG A 464 31.56 27.79 -2.83
CA ARG A 464 30.24 28.21 -3.36
C ARG A 464 29.45 27.06 -4.01
N ALA A 465 29.97 25.84 -4.00
CA ALA A 465 29.36 24.67 -4.63
C ALA A 465 28.96 23.62 -3.60
N TRP A 466 28.26 22.57 -4.07
CA TRP A 466 27.94 21.36 -3.30
C TRP A 466 28.80 20.21 -3.83
N ALA A 467 29.44 19.46 -2.94
CA ALA A 467 30.32 18.35 -3.31
C ALA A 467 30.12 17.13 -2.39
N PRO A 468 30.32 15.90 -2.88
CA PRO A 468 30.31 14.72 -2.04
C PRO A 468 31.52 14.73 -1.08
N VAL A 469 31.43 13.95 0.00
CA VAL A 469 32.57 13.74 0.90
C VAL A 469 33.64 12.91 0.18
N GLY A 470 34.89 13.37 0.19
CA GLY A 470 35.99 12.79 -0.62
C GLY A 470 36.17 11.28 -0.44
N TRP A 471 36.25 10.79 0.80
CA TRP A 471 36.45 9.36 1.04
C TRP A 471 35.26 8.48 0.64
N LEU A 472 34.03 9.02 0.64
CA LEU A 472 32.85 8.32 0.10
C LEU A 472 32.91 8.29 -1.42
N ALA A 473 33.24 9.41 -2.07
CA ALA A 473 33.39 9.48 -3.52
C ALA A 473 34.50 8.55 -4.04
N ASP A 474 35.64 8.52 -3.36
CA ASP A 474 36.74 7.60 -3.66
C ASP A 474 36.31 6.14 -3.49
N GLY A 475 35.60 5.83 -2.40
CA GLY A 475 35.06 4.50 -2.13
C GLY A 475 34.06 4.03 -3.17
N TYR A 476 33.10 4.87 -3.55
CA TYR A 476 32.14 4.57 -4.60
C TYR A 476 32.82 4.39 -5.96
N THR A 477 33.82 5.21 -6.28
CA THR A 477 34.60 5.05 -7.52
C THR A 477 35.36 3.72 -7.52
N ALA A 478 36.04 3.38 -6.44
CA ALA A 478 36.83 2.16 -6.32
C ALA A 478 36.00 0.87 -6.35
N THR A 479 34.69 0.96 -6.04
CA THR A 479 33.76 -0.16 -5.94
C THR A 479 32.68 -0.15 -7.03
N GLU A 480 32.80 0.72 -8.03
CA GLU A 480 31.81 0.89 -9.11
C GLU A 480 30.38 1.15 -8.59
N ASP A 481 30.26 2.13 -7.68
CA ASP A 481 29.05 2.42 -6.89
C ASP A 481 28.59 1.22 -6.05
N LEU A 482 29.52 0.54 -5.38
CA LEU A 482 29.27 -0.67 -4.58
C LEU A 482 28.79 -1.89 -5.38
N ARG A 483 28.80 -1.86 -6.72
CA ARG A 483 28.54 -3.06 -7.54
C ARG A 483 29.64 -4.11 -7.37
N ALA A 484 30.87 -3.66 -7.19
CA ALA A 484 32.03 -4.47 -6.86
C ALA A 484 32.37 -4.35 -5.36
N ALA A 485 31.34 -4.35 -4.49
CA ALA A 485 31.53 -4.28 -3.04
C ALA A 485 32.23 -5.53 -2.47
N ASP A 486 33.08 -5.28 -1.49
CA ASP A 486 33.85 -6.26 -0.71
C ASP A 486 33.50 -6.20 0.80
N GLU A 487 34.22 -6.97 1.63
CA GLU A 487 34.06 -7.00 3.08
C GLU A 487 34.27 -5.66 3.78
N ALA A 488 34.92 -4.68 3.15
CA ALA A 488 35.17 -3.35 3.70
C ALA A 488 34.16 -2.32 3.20
N SER A 489 33.44 -2.62 2.12
CA SER A 489 32.57 -1.67 1.42
C SER A 489 31.35 -1.21 2.23
N TYR A 490 30.98 -1.94 3.29
CA TYR A 490 29.94 -1.50 4.23
C TYR A 490 30.22 -0.13 4.85
N ARG A 491 31.49 0.28 4.94
CA ARG A 491 31.93 1.59 5.44
C ARG A 491 31.37 2.75 4.62
N PHE A 492 31.00 2.51 3.37
CA PHE A 492 30.48 3.52 2.46
C PHE A 492 28.96 3.64 2.52
N VAL A 493 28.28 2.83 3.34
CA VAL A 493 26.84 2.93 3.58
C VAL A 493 26.60 3.76 4.84
N ILE A 494 26.00 4.92 4.68
CA ILE A 494 25.66 5.83 5.78
C ILE A 494 24.14 5.87 6.00
N SER A 495 23.70 5.81 7.25
CA SER A 495 22.27 5.77 7.59
C SER A 495 21.54 7.10 7.39
N ALA A 496 22.26 8.13 6.97
CA ALA A 496 21.73 9.47 6.70
C ALA A 496 20.82 9.53 5.48
N LEU A 497 20.91 8.55 4.56
CA LEU A 497 20.14 8.45 3.32
C LEU A 497 20.29 7.03 2.72
N VAL A 498 19.68 6.04 3.36
CA VAL A 498 19.76 4.63 2.95
C VAL A 498 18.36 4.02 2.86
N ALA A 499 18.11 3.22 1.83
CA ALA A 499 16.88 2.46 1.63
C ALA A 499 17.13 0.95 1.66
N LEU A 500 16.19 0.22 2.25
CA LEU A 500 16.22 -1.24 2.35
C LEU A 500 14.81 -1.81 2.58
N PRO A 501 14.57 -3.10 2.27
CA PRO A 501 13.31 -3.74 2.61
C PRO A 501 13.05 -3.68 4.11
N ARG A 502 11.80 -3.46 4.50
CA ARG A 502 11.38 -3.48 5.91
C ARG A 502 11.73 -4.82 6.57
N SER A 503 11.62 -5.92 5.83
CA SER A 503 12.01 -7.25 6.33
C SER A 503 13.48 -7.32 6.74
N LEU A 504 14.39 -6.71 5.97
CA LEU A 504 15.82 -6.66 6.31
C LEU A 504 16.08 -5.74 7.50
N ALA A 505 15.42 -4.58 7.56
CA ALA A 505 15.54 -3.67 8.70
C ALA A 505 15.07 -4.32 10.02
N LEU A 506 14.07 -5.19 9.98
CA LEU A 506 13.59 -5.94 11.16
C LEU A 506 14.44 -7.18 11.47
N LEU A 507 14.99 -7.85 10.45
CA LEU A 507 15.86 -9.01 10.62
C LEU A 507 17.23 -8.64 11.20
N ALA A 508 17.77 -7.50 10.78
CA ALA A 508 19.06 -6.97 11.21
C ALA A 508 18.92 -5.49 11.64
N PRO A 509 18.23 -5.22 12.76
CA PRO A 509 17.97 -3.87 13.27
C PRO A 509 19.24 -3.24 13.83
N PHE A 510 19.41 -1.91 13.84
CA PHE A 510 20.60 -1.24 14.42
C PHE A 510 20.93 -1.75 15.84
N ASP A 511 22.21 -1.84 16.20
CA ASP A 511 22.61 -2.23 17.55
C ASP A 511 22.34 -1.07 18.53
N GLU A 512 21.28 -1.20 19.32
CA GLU A 512 20.82 -0.19 20.28
C GLU A 512 21.79 0.03 21.45
N THR A 513 22.79 -0.85 21.61
CA THR A 513 23.83 -0.69 22.63
C THR A 513 24.91 0.32 22.22
N LEU A 514 24.92 0.78 20.96
CA LEU A 514 25.75 1.90 20.51
C LEU A 514 25.11 3.22 20.94
N VAL A 515 25.64 3.78 22.03
CA VAL A 515 25.24 5.08 22.58
C VAL A 515 26.34 6.11 22.33
N GLY A 516 25.96 7.28 21.82
CA GLY A 516 26.87 8.33 21.37
C GLY A 516 26.93 8.43 19.85
N TYR A 517 27.47 9.55 19.36
CA TYR A 517 27.55 9.81 17.92
C TYR A 517 28.56 8.89 17.22
N GLY A 518 28.10 8.22 16.16
CA GLY A 518 28.91 7.54 15.16
C GLY A 518 29.05 6.03 15.34
N GLY A 519 29.23 5.33 14.22
CA GLY A 519 29.52 3.90 14.14
C GLY A 519 28.28 3.01 14.06
N GLU A 520 27.08 3.51 14.37
CA GLU A 520 25.86 2.71 14.27
C GLU A 520 25.50 2.34 12.82
N ASP A 521 25.84 3.22 11.88
CA ASP A 521 25.65 3.00 10.45
C ASP A 521 26.59 1.93 9.90
N TRP A 522 27.87 1.99 10.24
CA TRP A 522 28.87 1.01 9.81
C TRP A 522 28.62 -0.37 10.40
N GLU A 523 28.20 -0.43 11.67
CA GLU A 523 27.84 -1.68 12.33
C GLU A 523 26.61 -2.31 11.68
N ALA A 524 25.55 -1.52 11.45
CA ALA A 524 24.34 -2.00 10.79
C ALA A 524 24.62 -2.44 9.35
N ALA A 525 25.37 -1.65 8.57
CA ALA A 525 25.76 -1.99 7.21
C ALA A 525 26.61 -3.27 7.15
N HIS A 526 27.51 -3.47 8.11
CA HIS A 526 28.26 -4.72 8.25
C HIS A 526 27.32 -5.90 8.48
N ARG A 527 26.32 -5.77 9.36
CA ARG A 527 25.34 -6.84 9.60
C ARG A 527 24.44 -7.09 8.39
N TRP A 528 24.02 -6.06 7.66
CA TRP A 528 23.29 -6.24 6.40
C TRP A 528 24.14 -6.99 5.37
N TRP A 529 25.43 -6.63 5.24
CA TRP A 529 26.38 -7.36 4.40
C TRP A 529 26.53 -8.83 4.82
N GLN A 530 26.70 -9.10 6.12
CA GLN A 530 26.76 -10.47 6.65
C GLN A 530 25.44 -11.24 6.51
N ALA A 531 24.30 -10.54 6.46
CA ALA A 531 23.00 -11.11 6.13
C ALA A 531 22.81 -11.38 4.63
N GLY A 532 23.86 -11.18 3.81
CA GLY A 532 23.83 -11.47 2.38
C GLY A 532 23.31 -10.33 1.50
N ALA A 533 23.08 -9.14 2.05
CA ALA A 533 22.60 -8.00 1.27
C ALA A 533 23.59 -7.62 0.15
N ARG A 534 23.05 -7.28 -1.02
CA ARG A 534 23.75 -6.54 -2.06
C ARG A 534 23.65 -5.05 -1.74
N LEU A 535 24.80 -4.39 -1.72
CA LEU A 535 24.92 -2.95 -1.50
C LEU A 535 24.94 -2.25 -2.86
N LEU A 536 24.37 -1.06 -2.94
CA LEU A 536 24.40 -0.24 -4.14
C LEU A 536 24.44 1.24 -3.75
N HIS A 537 25.36 1.99 -4.33
CA HIS A 537 25.28 3.45 -4.30
C HIS A 537 24.44 3.94 -5.50
N VAL A 538 23.56 4.92 -5.24
CA VAL A 538 22.65 5.49 -6.23
C VAL A 538 23.00 6.97 -6.42
N PRO A 539 23.86 7.31 -7.41
CA PRO A 539 24.31 8.68 -7.63
C PRO A 539 23.17 9.68 -7.89
N GLY A 540 22.05 9.21 -8.46
CA GLY A 540 20.87 10.04 -8.73
C GLY A 540 19.98 10.33 -7.52
N ALA A 541 20.19 9.64 -6.39
CA ALA A 541 19.45 9.90 -5.15
C ALA A 541 20.23 10.89 -4.29
N VAL A 542 20.10 12.18 -4.60
CA VAL A 542 20.92 13.25 -4.00
C VAL A 542 20.20 13.93 -2.83
N ALA A 543 20.93 14.20 -1.75
CA ALA A 543 20.48 15.03 -0.64
C ALA A 543 21.58 15.98 -0.14
N HIS A 544 21.19 17.16 0.34
CA HIS A 544 22.09 18.22 0.80
C HIS A 544 22.14 18.29 2.32
N HIS A 545 23.35 18.33 2.86
CA HIS A 545 23.59 18.56 4.28
C HIS A 545 24.32 19.90 4.46
N ALA A 546 23.65 20.89 5.05
CA ALA A 546 24.09 22.29 5.03
C ALA A 546 25.35 22.59 5.86
N GLU A 547 25.79 21.68 6.72
CA GLU A 547 27.01 21.85 7.51
C GLU A 547 28.22 21.16 6.86
N PRO A 548 29.45 21.69 7.07
CA PRO A 548 30.68 21.02 6.67
C PRO A 548 30.73 19.59 7.19
N ASP A 549 31.46 18.71 6.50
CA ASP A 549 31.69 17.36 6.96
C ASP A 549 32.52 17.33 8.27
N TRP A 550 32.70 16.14 8.85
CA TRP A 550 33.44 16.00 10.11
C TRP A 550 34.88 16.55 10.02
N ALA A 551 35.55 16.39 8.89
CA ALA A 551 36.89 16.93 8.68
C ALA A 551 36.88 18.47 8.67
N GLY A 552 35.85 19.09 8.10
CA GLY A 552 35.62 20.53 8.13
C GLY A 552 35.25 21.10 9.51
N ARG A 553 34.84 20.26 10.47
CA ARG A 553 34.50 20.65 11.86
C ARG A 553 35.64 20.38 12.86
N GLY A 554 36.88 20.71 12.49
CA GLY A 554 38.07 20.53 13.34
C GLY A 554 38.74 19.15 13.25
N GLY A 555 37.99 18.12 12.86
CA GLY A 555 38.50 16.80 12.48
C GLY A 555 39.49 16.20 13.48
N ARG A 556 40.62 15.70 12.99
CA ARG A 556 41.70 15.13 13.84
C ARG A 556 42.53 16.17 14.58
N GLY A 557 42.43 17.45 14.20
CA GLY A 557 43.13 18.54 14.86
C GLY A 557 42.47 18.96 16.18
N ASP A 558 41.19 18.62 16.37
CA ASP A 558 40.46 18.85 17.61
C ASP A 558 40.52 17.62 18.53
N ALA A 559 40.96 17.83 19.78
CA ALA A 559 41.16 16.74 20.73
C ALA A 559 39.86 16.04 21.14
N ALA A 560 38.74 16.79 21.23
CA ALA A 560 37.45 16.23 21.61
C ALA A 560 36.85 15.39 20.47
N ALA A 561 36.94 15.88 19.23
CA ALA A 561 36.53 15.16 18.02
C ALA A 561 37.36 13.89 17.82
N LEU A 562 38.69 13.94 18.05
CA LEU A 562 39.55 12.76 18.01
C LEU A 562 39.18 11.74 19.12
N ALA A 563 38.95 12.20 20.35
CA ALA A 563 38.53 11.34 21.45
C ALA A 563 37.18 10.66 21.17
N GLN A 564 36.24 11.36 20.55
CA GLN A 564 34.98 10.82 20.08
C GLN A 564 35.18 9.74 19.00
N LYS A 565 36.00 10.00 17.98
CA LYS A 565 36.30 9.02 16.93
C LYS A 565 37.00 7.76 17.48
N ASN A 566 37.84 7.93 18.50
CA ASN A 566 38.47 6.81 19.20
C ASN A 566 37.45 5.98 20.01
N ARG A 567 36.42 6.60 20.60
CA ARG A 567 35.33 5.87 21.26
C ARG A 567 34.54 5.03 20.25
N GLU A 568 34.18 5.64 19.12
CA GLU A 568 33.50 4.96 18.00
C GLU A 568 34.32 3.75 17.53
N THR A 569 35.61 3.93 17.28
CA THR A 569 36.50 2.86 16.80
C THR A 569 36.58 1.69 17.79
N ARG A 570 36.66 1.97 19.10
CA ARG A 570 36.63 0.90 20.13
C ARG A 570 35.29 0.16 20.17
N ALA A 571 34.18 0.89 20.00
CA ALA A 571 32.85 0.29 19.99
C ALA A 571 32.64 -0.61 18.76
N LEU A 572 33.10 -0.17 17.59
CA LEU A 572 33.09 -0.94 16.35
C LEU A 572 33.99 -2.18 16.43
N ALA A 573 35.20 -2.05 16.99
CA ALA A 573 36.10 -3.18 17.18
C ALA A 573 35.45 -4.33 17.97
N ALA A 574 34.64 -4.01 18.99
CA ALA A 574 33.94 -5.04 19.77
C ALA A 574 32.85 -5.80 18.98
N ARG A 575 32.35 -5.22 17.88
CA ARG A 575 31.13 -5.69 17.16
C ARG A 575 31.41 -6.23 15.77
N ILE A 576 32.37 -5.64 15.07
CA ILE A 576 32.71 -6.01 13.69
C ILE A 576 33.94 -6.94 13.71
N PRO A 577 33.77 -8.25 13.45
CA PRO A 577 34.85 -9.23 13.39
C PRO A 577 35.69 -9.16 12.12
N ALA A 578 35.96 -7.94 11.63
CA ALA A 578 36.87 -7.71 10.51
C ALA A 578 38.27 -7.34 11.03
N ARG A 579 39.31 -7.97 10.47
CA ARG A 579 40.71 -7.77 10.91
C ARG A 579 41.15 -6.33 10.92
N TRP A 580 40.69 -5.54 9.96
CA TRP A 580 41.05 -4.15 9.82
C TRP A 580 40.32 -3.23 10.82
N ALA A 581 39.24 -3.72 11.45
CA ALA A 581 38.48 -3.00 12.47
C ALA A 581 38.99 -3.27 13.90
N ARG A 582 39.96 -4.17 14.08
CA ARG A 582 40.41 -4.67 15.39
C ARG A 582 41.93 -4.57 15.58
N PRO A 583 42.42 -4.38 16.81
CA PRO A 583 43.82 -4.58 17.15
C PRO A 583 44.21 -6.06 17.02
N ARG A 584 45.45 -6.33 16.58
CA ARG A 584 45.99 -7.70 16.51
C ARG A 584 46.30 -8.23 17.91
N GLY A 585 46.14 -9.54 18.11
CA GLY A 585 46.52 -10.21 19.36
C GLY A 585 45.50 -10.11 20.50
N VAL A 586 44.31 -9.56 20.24
CA VAL A 586 43.23 -9.40 21.24
C VAL A 586 42.05 -10.27 20.86
N GLY A 587 41.50 -11.02 21.81
CA GLY A 587 40.28 -11.81 21.62
C GLY A 587 39.02 -10.98 21.93
N PHE A 588 37.96 -11.22 21.17
CA PHE A 588 36.67 -10.54 21.33
C PHE A 588 35.54 -11.53 21.62
N ALA A 589 34.45 -11.03 22.20
CA ALA A 589 33.26 -11.85 22.52
C ALA A 589 32.61 -12.44 21.26
N VAL A 590 32.55 -11.65 20.18
CA VAL A 590 32.16 -12.11 18.84
C VAL A 590 33.44 -12.38 18.05
N PRO A 591 33.87 -13.63 17.88
CA PRO A 591 35.17 -13.94 17.29
C PRO A 591 35.18 -13.78 15.77
N GLU A 592 36.37 -13.54 15.22
CA GLU A 592 36.62 -13.73 13.78
C GLU A 592 36.35 -15.18 13.39
N LEU A 593 36.90 -16.14 14.13
CA LEU A 593 36.72 -17.57 13.88
C LEU A 593 36.18 -18.31 15.10
N ALA A 594 35.00 -18.93 14.98
CA ALA A 594 34.51 -19.91 15.93
C ALA A 594 34.87 -21.33 15.48
N VAL A 595 35.66 -22.06 16.27
CA VAL A 595 36.05 -23.44 15.96
C VAL A 595 35.32 -24.41 16.88
N VAL A 596 34.78 -25.47 16.31
CA VAL A 596 34.15 -26.58 17.03
C VAL A 596 34.91 -27.85 16.70
N VAL A 597 35.67 -28.36 17.67
CA VAL A 597 36.40 -29.62 17.51
C VAL A 597 35.55 -30.77 18.06
N ARG A 598 35.26 -31.75 17.20
CA ARG A 598 34.60 -33.02 17.52
C ARG A 598 35.52 -34.23 17.30
N ALA A 599 36.71 -34.00 16.76
CA ALA A 599 37.69 -35.04 16.49
C ALA A 599 38.07 -35.82 17.75
N ASP A 600 38.06 -37.13 17.64
CA ASP A 600 38.65 -38.04 18.63
C ASP A 600 40.16 -38.14 18.35
N ALA A 601 40.97 -37.53 19.23
CA ALA A 601 42.40 -37.40 19.06
C ALA A 601 43.13 -37.35 20.42
N PRO A 602 44.42 -37.72 20.46
CA PRO A 602 45.23 -37.59 21.67
C PRO A 602 45.24 -36.15 22.21
N ALA A 603 45.30 -36.02 23.54
CA ALA A 603 45.27 -34.70 24.20
C ALA A 603 46.39 -33.78 23.72
N ASP A 604 47.60 -34.30 23.53
CA ASP A 604 48.77 -33.53 23.10
C ASP A 604 48.59 -32.96 21.68
N ALA A 605 47.98 -33.73 20.78
CA ALA A 605 47.66 -33.28 19.43
C ALA A 605 46.60 -32.17 19.43
N LEU A 606 45.56 -32.30 20.26
CA LEU A 606 44.55 -31.24 20.43
C LEU A 606 45.16 -29.97 21.02
N ILE A 607 46.08 -30.11 21.96
CA ILE A 607 46.78 -29.01 22.62
C ILE A 607 47.66 -28.26 21.62
N ASP A 608 48.56 -28.95 20.91
CA ASP A 608 49.43 -28.33 19.91
C ASP A 608 48.63 -27.67 18.78
N TRP A 609 47.66 -28.39 18.21
CA TRP A 609 46.83 -27.91 17.12
C TRP A 609 46.09 -26.61 17.49
N THR A 610 45.52 -26.57 18.70
CA THR A 610 44.82 -25.39 19.21
C THR A 610 45.78 -24.21 19.43
N ALA A 611 46.97 -24.46 20.01
CA ALA A 611 47.96 -23.42 20.25
C ALA A 611 48.46 -22.78 18.94
N ARG A 612 48.76 -23.61 17.93
CA ARG A 612 49.20 -23.16 16.61
C ARG A 612 48.12 -22.38 15.87
N LEU A 613 46.86 -22.80 15.94
CA LEU A 613 45.74 -22.04 15.40
C LEU A 613 45.63 -20.66 16.06
N LEU A 614 45.65 -20.60 17.39
CA LEU A 614 45.53 -19.35 18.15
C LEU A 614 46.73 -18.41 17.94
N ALA A 615 47.90 -18.93 17.55
CA ALA A 615 49.06 -18.13 17.21
C ALA A 615 48.86 -17.31 15.93
N VAL A 616 48.23 -17.89 14.89
CA VAL A 616 47.95 -17.20 13.62
C VAL A 616 46.58 -16.51 13.58
N LEU A 617 45.65 -16.95 14.43
CA LEU A 617 44.28 -16.44 14.56
C LEU A 617 44.00 -16.10 16.03
N PRO A 618 44.57 -14.99 16.54
CA PRO A 618 44.46 -14.64 17.95
C PRO A 618 43.04 -14.33 18.42
N ASP A 619 42.14 -13.99 17.49
CA ASP A 619 40.70 -13.73 17.72
C ASP A 619 39.82 -14.95 17.34
N ALA A 620 40.41 -16.15 17.33
CA ALA A 620 39.65 -17.39 17.28
C ALA A 620 39.17 -17.79 18.68
N GLN A 621 37.97 -18.35 18.75
CA GLN A 621 37.47 -19.06 19.93
C GLN A 621 37.32 -20.55 19.59
N VAL A 622 37.90 -21.41 20.41
CA VAL A 622 37.97 -22.85 20.15
C VAL A 622 37.15 -23.61 21.19
N ARG A 623 36.19 -24.40 20.71
CA ARG A 623 35.46 -25.35 21.54
C ARG A 623 36.10 -26.73 21.44
N LEU A 624 36.62 -27.21 22.56
CA LEU A 624 37.19 -28.55 22.69
C LEU A 624 36.21 -29.51 23.41
N PRO A 625 36.29 -30.82 23.15
CA PRO A 625 35.65 -31.83 23.98
C PRO A 625 36.14 -31.75 25.44
N ALA A 626 35.29 -32.10 26.40
CA ALA A 626 35.69 -32.17 27.80
C ALA A 626 36.78 -33.25 27.98
N GLY A 627 37.89 -32.89 28.62
CA GLY A 627 39.03 -33.79 28.82
C GLY A 627 40.32 -33.03 29.13
N CYS A 628 41.45 -33.75 29.10
CA CYS A 628 42.76 -33.20 29.47
C CYS A 628 43.17 -31.97 28.64
N ALA A 629 42.87 -31.97 27.33
CA ALA A 629 43.17 -30.83 26.46
C ALA A 629 42.38 -29.57 26.84
N ALA A 630 41.10 -29.70 27.19
CA ALA A 630 40.30 -28.56 27.65
C ALA A 630 40.77 -28.05 29.03
N ALA A 631 41.19 -28.96 29.92
CA ALA A 631 41.74 -28.59 31.23
C ALA A 631 43.07 -27.83 31.11
N PHE A 632 43.90 -28.17 30.11
CA PHE A 632 45.15 -27.47 29.85
C PHE A 632 44.94 -25.98 29.56
N PHE A 633 43.92 -25.63 28.78
CA PHE A 633 43.59 -24.24 28.43
C PHE A 633 42.66 -23.54 29.43
N ALA A 634 42.48 -24.05 30.65
CA ALA A 634 41.54 -23.46 31.62
C ALA A 634 41.79 -21.97 31.94
N ALA A 635 43.03 -21.49 31.76
CA ALA A 635 43.40 -20.09 31.95
C ALA A 635 43.26 -19.21 30.68
N ASP A 636 43.04 -19.81 29.51
CA ASP A 636 42.88 -19.09 28.24
C ASP A 636 41.38 -18.92 27.93
N PRO A 637 40.82 -17.69 28.00
CA PRO A 637 39.39 -17.46 27.78
C PRO A 637 38.94 -17.72 26.34
N ARG A 638 39.87 -17.96 25.40
CA ARG A 638 39.55 -18.30 24.01
C ARG A 638 39.17 -19.77 23.84
N VAL A 639 39.47 -20.63 24.81
CA VAL A 639 39.17 -22.06 24.75
C VAL A 639 38.09 -22.42 25.75
N SER A 640 37.07 -23.16 25.33
CA SER A 640 35.96 -23.56 26.20
C SER A 640 35.39 -24.94 25.88
N THR A 641 34.61 -25.49 26.81
CA THR A 641 33.80 -26.71 26.62
C THR A 641 32.31 -26.40 26.44
N ALA A 642 31.91 -25.15 26.70
CA ALA A 642 30.52 -24.71 26.65
C ALA A 642 30.01 -24.54 25.21
N ALA A 643 28.69 -24.31 25.05
CA ALA A 643 28.12 -23.94 23.76
C ALA A 643 28.82 -22.68 23.21
N GLY A 644 29.11 -22.68 21.90
CA GLY A 644 29.91 -21.63 21.26
C GLY A 644 29.23 -20.26 21.19
N ALA A 645 29.98 -19.24 20.79
CA ALA A 645 29.51 -17.86 20.67
C ALA A 645 28.22 -17.73 19.82
N ALA A 646 27.34 -16.81 20.24
CA ALA A 646 26.07 -16.54 19.57
C ALA A 646 26.24 -15.94 18.15
N GLY A 647 27.41 -15.37 17.84
CA GLY A 647 27.77 -14.83 16.53
C GLY A 647 29.24 -15.09 16.20
N TRP A 648 29.58 -15.03 14.91
CA TRP A 648 30.92 -15.30 14.38
C TRP A 648 31.02 -14.78 12.95
N ARG A 649 32.23 -14.46 12.48
CA ARG A 649 32.46 -14.22 11.04
C ARG A 649 32.66 -15.52 10.28
N TYR A 650 33.45 -16.44 10.81
CA TYR A 650 33.61 -17.79 10.30
C TYR A 650 33.32 -18.83 11.35
N ARG A 651 32.88 -20.00 10.89
CA ARG A 651 32.73 -21.19 11.70
C ARG A 651 33.44 -22.35 11.05
N LEU A 652 34.33 -22.99 11.81
CA LEU A 652 35.04 -24.21 11.43
C LEU A 652 34.51 -25.37 12.28
N GLU A 653 33.98 -26.41 11.65
CA GLU A 653 33.64 -27.68 12.32
C GLU A 653 34.70 -28.72 11.96
N VAL A 654 35.40 -29.27 12.96
CA VAL A 654 36.51 -30.20 12.79
C VAL A 654 36.10 -31.58 13.30
N GLU A 655 35.87 -32.52 12.37
CA GLU A 655 35.53 -33.92 12.66
C GLU A 655 36.79 -34.81 12.73
N ARG A 656 37.88 -34.41 12.06
CA ARG A 656 39.20 -35.04 12.14
C ARG A 656 40.29 -33.98 12.15
N LEU A 657 41.32 -34.16 12.99
CA LEU A 657 42.49 -33.28 13.01
C LEU A 657 43.32 -33.41 11.73
N PHE A 658 43.96 -32.31 11.35
CA PHE A 658 44.88 -32.18 10.22
C PHE A 658 46.14 -31.42 10.66
N GLY A 659 47.28 -31.68 10.03
CA GLY A 659 48.61 -31.28 10.55
C GLY A 659 48.96 -29.79 10.47
N GLU A 660 48.20 -29.00 9.71
CA GLU A 660 48.48 -27.58 9.42
C GLU A 660 47.27 -26.67 9.74
N PRO A 661 46.94 -26.45 11.03
CA PRO A 661 45.87 -25.53 11.43
C PRO A 661 46.02 -24.11 10.87
N GLU A 662 47.25 -23.67 10.61
CA GLU A 662 47.55 -22.33 10.15
C GLU A 662 47.01 -22.04 8.75
N ALA A 663 46.88 -23.09 7.92
CA ALA A 663 46.31 -22.99 6.59
C ALA A 663 44.86 -22.46 6.60
N VAL A 664 44.14 -22.58 7.72
CA VAL A 664 42.78 -22.03 7.90
C VAL A 664 42.77 -20.52 7.63
N ALA A 665 43.80 -19.78 8.06
CA ALA A 665 43.88 -18.34 7.85
C ALA A 665 43.96 -17.96 6.37
N ASP A 666 44.61 -18.80 5.55
CA ASP A 666 44.75 -18.59 4.12
C ASP A 666 43.46 -18.93 3.39
N VAL A 667 42.81 -20.02 3.79
CA VAL A 667 41.51 -20.43 3.27
C VAL A 667 40.42 -19.40 3.57
N MET A 668 40.41 -18.80 4.76
CA MET A 668 39.49 -17.69 5.08
C MET A 668 39.62 -16.55 4.08
N ARG A 669 40.86 -16.13 3.74
CA ARG A 669 41.11 -15.08 2.75
C ARG A 669 40.63 -15.47 1.35
N THR A 670 40.86 -16.72 0.95
CA THR A 670 40.36 -17.23 -0.33
C THR A 670 38.84 -17.27 -0.39
N LEU A 671 38.17 -17.65 0.71
CA LEU A 671 36.71 -17.69 0.78
C LEU A 671 36.08 -16.31 0.65
N ASP A 672 36.68 -15.27 1.21
CA ASP A 672 36.17 -13.90 1.05
C ASP A 672 36.25 -13.43 -0.39
N THR A 673 37.43 -13.52 -1.00
CA THR A 673 37.62 -13.15 -2.41
C THR A 673 36.68 -13.94 -3.32
N ALA A 674 36.46 -15.22 -3.04
CA ALA A 674 35.55 -16.06 -3.81
C ALA A 674 34.06 -15.73 -3.58
N ALA A 675 33.68 -15.25 -2.40
CA ALA A 675 32.33 -14.78 -2.11
C ALA A 675 32.04 -13.41 -2.76
N GLU A 676 33.07 -12.62 -3.02
CA GLU A 676 32.99 -11.25 -3.56
C GLU A 676 33.00 -11.20 -5.10
N ALA A 677 33.75 -12.07 -5.77
CA ALA A 677 34.04 -11.98 -7.22
C ALA A 677 32.94 -12.46 -8.20
N GLY A 678 31.63 -12.36 -7.91
CA GLY A 678 30.63 -12.79 -8.91
C GLY A 678 29.17 -12.41 -8.70
N GLU A 679 28.57 -11.90 -9.78
CA GLU A 679 27.13 -11.71 -10.00
C GLU A 679 26.37 -13.02 -9.73
N CYS A 680 25.46 -13.02 -8.76
CA CYS A 680 24.53 -14.11 -8.46
C CYS A 680 25.18 -15.50 -8.28
N GLY A 681 26.12 -15.60 -7.33
CA GLY A 681 26.51 -16.87 -6.74
C GLY A 681 27.97 -17.22 -6.93
N GLY A 682 28.83 -16.71 -6.03
CA GLY A 682 30.17 -17.22 -5.83
C GLY A 682 30.13 -18.76 -5.80
N ARG A 683 30.93 -19.39 -6.67
CA ARG A 683 31.01 -20.86 -6.84
C ARG A 683 31.49 -21.58 -5.58
N TRP A 684 31.89 -20.87 -4.53
CA TRP A 684 32.50 -21.41 -3.34
C TRP A 684 31.93 -20.72 -2.11
N ARG A 685 31.00 -21.37 -1.42
CA ARG A 685 30.34 -20.82 -0.22
C ARG A 685 30.87 -21.43 1.08
N ARG A 686 31.58 -22.55 0.97
CA ARG A 686 32.19 -23.29 2.06
C ARG A 686 33.55 -23.82 1.61
N ALA A 687 34.47 -24.04 2.53
CA ALA A 687 35.67 -24.82 2.27
C ALA A 687 35.62 -26.14 3.02
N GLY A 688 35.86 -27.24 2.30
CA GLY A 688 35.95 -28.58 2.85
C GLY A 688 37.41 -29.02 2.93
N PHE A 689 37.87 -29.38 4.12
CA PHE A 689 39.21 -29.93 4.34
C PHE A 689 39.13 -31.45 4.23
N THR A 690 40.07 -32.07 3.53
CA THR A 690 40.13 -33.53 3.39
C THR A 690 41.50 -34.08 3.79
N VAL A 691 41.49 -35.19 4.52
CA VAL A 691 42.68 -35.95 4.92
C VAL A 691 42.59 -37.31 4.22
N HIS A 692 43.58 -37.63 3.38
CA HIS A 692 43.61 -38.85 2.54
C HIS A 692 42.29 -39.06 1.76
N GLY A 693 41.72 -37.99 1.21
CA GLY A 693 40.46 -38.03 0.45
C GLY A 693 39.20 -38.17 1.30
N ARG A 694 39.30 -38.16 2.63
CA ARG A 694 38.15 -38.24 3.53
C ARG A 694 37.85 -36.88 4.19
N PRO A 695 36.58 -36.45 4.36
CA PRO A 695 36.23 -35.16 4.96
C PRO A 695 36.76 -35.00 6.40
N ALA A 696 37.48 -33.92 6.68
CA ALA A 696 38.09 -33.67 7.98
C ALA A 696 37.48 -32.46 8.70
N ALA A 697 37.24 -31.37 7.97
CA ALA A 697 36.63 -30.17 8.54
C ALA A 697 35.84 -29.37 7.49
N VAL A 698 34.95 -28.49 7.96
CA VAL A 698 34.16 -27.60 7.12
C VAL A 698 34.23 -26.18 7.67
N LEU A 699 34.68 -25.23 6.84
CA LEU A 699 34.71 -23.80 7.14
C LEU A 699 33.62 -23.08 6.35
N VAL A 700 32.85 -22.24 7.04
CA VAL A 700 31.79 -21.41 6.46
C VAL A 700 31.88 -19.97 6.97
N SER A 701 31.65 -18.98 6.12
CA SER A 701 31.51 -17.58 6.53
C SER A 701 30.04 -17.23 6.80
N ALA A 702 29.76 -16.25 7.66
CA ALA A 702 28.40 -15.85 8.01
C ALA A 702 27.63 -15.36 6.78
N ARG A 703 28.26 -14.51 5.94
CA ARG A 703 27.72 -14.10 4.64
C ARG A 703 27.40 -15.27 3.72
N ALA A 704 28.31 -16.23 3.58
CA ALA A 704 28.07 -17.36 2.68
C ALA A 704 26.88 -18.22 3.14
N ARG A 705 26.75 -18.43 4.45
CA ARG A 705 25.60 -19.10 5.05
C ARG A 705 24.29 -18.36 4.77
N ALA A 706 24.24 -17.05 4.98
CA ALA A 706 23.06 -16.24 4.68
C ALA A 706 22.64 -16.35 3.19
N LEU A 707 23.60 -16.31 2.28
CA LEU A 707 23.33 -16.48 0.84
C LEU A 707 22.80 -17.89 0.50
N GLU A 708 23.25 -18.94 1.21
CA GLU A 708 22.73 -20.31 1.05
C GLU A 708 21.30 -20.44 1.54
N GLU A 709 20.99 -19.88 2.70
CA GLU A 709 19.65 -19.86 3.29
C GLU A 709 18.67 -19.11 2.36
N ALA A 710 19.06 -17.94 1.85
CA ALA A 710 18.25 -17.17 0.91
C ALA A 710 18.00 -17.90 -0.43
N ALA A 711 18.94 -18.73 -0.87
CA ALA A 711 18.81 -19.52 -2.09
C ALA A 711 18.10 -20.88 -1.89
N GLY A 712 17.73 -21.23 -0.65
CA GLY A 712 17.15 -22.53 -0.32
C GLY A 712 18.12 -23.71 -0.48
N ILE A 713 19.43 -23.45 -0.49
CA ILE A 713 20.48 -24.46 -0.71
C ILE A 713 20.92 -25.00 0.66
N GLY A 714 20.08 -25.82 1.28
CA GLY A 714 20.38 -26.48 2.57
C GLY A 714 20.74 -27.96 2.39
N GLY A 715 21.95 -28.36 2.77
CA GLY A 715 22.35 -29.77 2.83
C GLY A 715 23.74 -29.99 3.44
N PRO A 716 24.02 -31.17 4.03
CA PRO A 716 25.39 -31.60 4.32
C PRO A 716 26.18 -31.72 3.01
N LEU A 717 27.52 -31.69 3.08
CA LEU A 717 28.40 -31.99 1.95
C LEU A 717 28.15 -33.45 1.49
N GLY A 718 27.12 -33.65 0.67
CA GLY A 718 26.94 -34.87 -0.10
C GLY A 718 28.07 -34.93 -1.12
N ALA A 719 28.65 -36.11 -1.29
CA ALA A 719 29.82 -36.38 -2.11
C ALA A 719 29.70 -35.94 -3.59
N GLU A 720 28.52 -35.50 -4.04
CA GLU A 720 28.32 -34.87 -5.33
C GLU A 720 27.36 -33.67 -5.17
N GLY A 721 27.87 -32.43 -5.32
CA GLY A 721 27.04 -31.29 -5.71
C GLY A 721 27.04 -30.01 -4.85
N ALA A 722 27.62 -29.98 -3.65
CA ALA A 722 27.72 -28.72 -2.88
C ALA A 722 28.93 -27.89 -3.33
N ARG A 723 28.67 -26.71 -3.89
CA ARG A 723 29.62 -25.72 -4.43
C ARG A 723 30.60 -25.17 -3.36
N GLY A 724 31.70 -25.87 -3.07
CA GLY A 724 32.67 -25.53 -2.01
C GLY A 724 34.13 -25.85 -2.33
N LEU A 725 35.07 -25.01 -1.88
CA LEU A 725 36.51 -25.13 -2.12
C LEU A 725 37.05 -26.40 -1.43
N ALA A 726 37.56 -27.36 -2.19
CA ALA A 726 38.20 -28.54 -1.63
C ALA A 726 39.68 -28.25 -1.32
N VAL A 727 40.06 -28.43 -0.06
CA VAL A 727 41.42 -28.22 0.43
C VAL A 727 41.98 -29.56 0.91
N ALA A 728 43.00 -30.07 0.23
CA ALA A 728 43.72 -31.25 0.68
C ALA A 728 44.71 -30.84 1.78
N VAL A 729 44.67 -31.51 2.92
CA VAL A 729 45.55 -31.25 4.06
C VAL A 729 46.21 -32.55 4.52
N ALA A 730 47.42 -32.43 5.05
CA ALA A 730 48.14 -33.56 5.64
C ALA A 730 47.43 -34.05 6.93
N PRO A 731 47.50 -35.35 7.25
CA PRO A 731 47.03 -35.86 8.54
C PRO A 731 47.80 -35.20 9.70
N ALA A 732 47.17 -35.08 10.86
CA ALA A 732 47.88 -34.71 12.08
C ALA A 732 48.80 -35.86 12.53
N GLU A 733 49.95 -35.53 13.13
CA GLU A 733 50.86 -36.54 13.67
C GLU A 733 50.22 -37.25 14.88
N GLU A 734 50.25 -38.59 14.90
CA GLU A 734 49.68 -39.38 16.01
C GLU A 734 50.46 -39.25 17.32
N ARG A 735 51.73 -38.82 17.25
CA ARG A 735 52.60 -38.55 18.41
C ARG A 735 53.20 -37.16 18.27
N MET A 736 52.83 -36.26 19.18
CA MET A 736 53.35 -34.89 19.22
C MET A 736 54.47 -34.76 20.25
N ASP A 737 55.58 -34.15 19.84
CA ASP A 737 56.64 -33.67 20.74
C ASP A 737 56.38 -32.17 21.04
N LEU A 738 55.70 -31.90 22.15
CA LEU A 738 55.31 -30.54 22.54
C LEU A 738 56.52 -29.64 22.83
N GLU A 739 57.63 -30.21 23.32
CA GLU A 739 58.85 -29.45 23.61
C GLU A 739 59.48 -28.95 22.30
N ARG A 740 59.63 -29.85 21.32
CA ARG A 740 60.11 -29.48 19.99
C ARG A 740 59.16 -28.51 19.27
N ALA A 741 57.85 -28.72 19.38
CA ALA A 741 56.84 -27.92 18.68
C ALA A 741 56.76 -26.47 19.19
N TRP A 742 56.95 -26.24 20.50
CA TRP A 742 56.76 -24.91 21.10
C TRP A 742 58.05 -24.20 21.47
N ALA A 743 59.07 -24.94 21.91
CA ALA A 743 60.36 -24.38 22.32
C ALA A 743 61.38 -24.32 21.18
N GLY A 744 61.18 -25.07 20.09
CA GLY A 744 61.89 -24.91 18.82
C GLY A 744 63.27 -25.58 18.71
N TRP A 745 63.60 -26.57 19.54
CA TRP A 745 64.80 -27.43 19.39
C TRP A 745 64.45 -28.90 19.47
#